data_AF-A0A945JXM3-F1
#
_entry.id   AF-A0A945JXM3-F1
#
_cell.length_a   1.000
_cell.length_b   1.000
_cell.length_c   1.000
_cell.angle_alpha   90.00
_cell.angle_beta   90.00
_cell.angle_gamma   90.00
#
_symmetry.space_group_name_H-M   'P 1'
#
loop_
_entity.id
_entity.type
_entity.pdbx_description
1 polymer ?
#
loop_
_entity_poly.entity_id
_entity_poly.type
_entity_poly.pdbx_seq_one_letter_code
_entity_poly.pdbx_strand_id
1 'polypeptide(L)'
;MSEETHGIPEIDDGLEDLDGLKELLAEEGVAGDDDWSPEDLLEEADADEDDSSPVDHSSSKRSKRRGGRDRHRDDEQAFRDLDSQLTAETLELKIDEDHLIVTVGRLGQENTIEEVRDELRRHKILAELDEKTVTVALQRAASGRPQYDVVAARGTPAIVHTHSHLRFHLPDALTVDDPQPLAALQQAVGGPSLDVVEAWEGPVHVVHAGDVMVDIAAAEYEEGCDVYGQPILPEVDELPPLPHGDYTKLTADGQAVVATHYGYGGVIGNEPTVVSPIFVSSDSMEVHFVVIKGEAMPAPTPEELKAVLEVRWVEKGIDDEAIHRLCQELDTGKALQKRSHLVAQGIPPSPGVDGEIKYDTAPSSLVRWKDLDSLRKARDQDELVVAVGEMQGSGRALIAVHAGDELATRKPAIEGLPGSDIRGEELPAEEGENVELDAGLNTEVDAEGVVLKATQFGLVAVYGSEQLSVVPPVWIATDKQSLCFLNLHQGEQPVLPTAAELSESIETDVDLSAWDGIRSQLEAGELTDPIIPIIQGTVPVPGEDGRFEWAIKVGGRAGKILDDGSIDLRDRRLITVAQPGDLLGSSYVAKPGSPGVDVFGAELSPPPACDIEVVCDARIEARPQDEGRIDYHAVEQGGVTFTEESRRKRGIPVRRLRLSLFAVSEISGDVDYSTGHVDFRGDVVIGGSVKPLFRVKATGSVTIGGNVEPGAYIEAGGDVAVGGGIMGDRTVIQAGSGVQAKFIEQARVTCGGDVEVGSHLLEASVRSSGSILVAGKGGKGARALVGGIVWAAGDVETPSLGSPSNPHLKVVVGVDPAGVRETEKLRANQRACEARQRELLASVGVPHVDVARMKRLIKNSTDEDARSALVSQMKTLVDLGLLRRDLRRRIDELATAQRERASHHELRVPGDIFTGPQLRIGEHVLSLEADDAKKRYRLTTDEDDRSVIEVDDL
;
A
#
# COMPACT_ATOMS: atom_id res chain seq x y z
N MET A 1 58.45 -14.30 49.33
CA MET A 1 59.37 -15.41 48.98
C MET A 1 60.76 -15.01 49.40
N SER A 2 61.06 -15.20 50.68
CA SER A 2 62.28 -14.75 51.34
C SER A 2 62.49 -15.65 52.55
N GLU A 3 62.88 -16.89 52.27
CA GLU A 3 63.20 -17.89 53.29
C GLU A 3 64.63 -18.37 53.07
N GLU A 4 65.45 -18.01 54.05
CA GLU A 4 66.59 -18.78 54.56
C GLU A 4 67.42 -19.58 53.56
N THR A 5 68.46 -18.94 53.03
CA THR A 5 69.73 -19.61 52.71
C THR A 5 70.45 -20.05 54.00
N HIS A 6 69.79 -20.87 54.82
CA HIS A 6 70.48 -21.69 55.79
C HIS A 6 71.46 -22.59 55.02
N GLY A 7 72.73 -22.55 55.42
CA GLY A 7 73.78 -23.32 54.76
C GLY A 7 73.54 -24.81 54.93
N ILE A 8 72.90 -25.44 53.94
CA ILE A 8 72.92 -26.88 53.76
C ILE A 8 74.41 -27.26 53.60
N PRO A 9 74.96 -28.19 54.39
CA PRO A 9 76.32 -28.65 54.18
C PRO A 9 76.48 -29.15 52.74
N GLU A 10 77.64 -28.96 52.13
CA GLU A 10 77.99 -29.71 50.93
C GLU A 10 77.96 -31.20 51.30
N ILE A 11 76.89 -31.87 50.91
CA ILE A 11 76.81 -33.33 50.96
C ILE A 11 77.79 -33.80 49.90
N ASP A 12 78.84 -34.47 50.35
CA ASP A 12 79.83 -35.13 49.49
C ASP A 12 79.07 -35.98 48.45
N ASP A 13 79.12 -35.53 47.19
CA ASP A 13 77.94 -35.55 46.29
C ASP A 13 77.65 -36.96 45.73
N GLY A 14 78.51 -37.95 46.07
CA GLY A 14 78.47 -39.33 45.60
C GLY A 14 78.74 -39.51 44.10
N LEU A 15 79.18 -38.44 43.43
CA LEU A 15 79.37 -38.39 41.98
C LEU A 15 80.62 -39.14 41.51
N GLU A 16 81.66 -39.28 42.35
CA GLU A 16 82.88 -40.02 42.00
C GLU A 16 82.64 -41.54 41.89
N ASP A 17 81.72 -42.10 42.68
CA ASP A 17 81.35 -43.52 42.65
C ASP A 17 80.44 -43.90 41.45
N LEU A 18 79.91 -42.93 40.68
CA LEU A 18 79.07 -43.22 39.52
C LEU A 18 79.85 -43.88 38.36
N ASP A 19 81.08 -43.44 38.11
CA ASP A 19 81.90 -44.04 37.04
C ASP A 19 82.38 -45.45 37.44
N GLY A 20 82.64 -45.70 38.73
CA GLY A 20 82.88 -47.05 39.27
C GLY A 20 81.66 -47.98 39.17
N LEU A 21 80.44 -47.43 39.21
CA LEU A 21 79.21 -48.17 38.92
C LEU A 21 79.04 -48.48 37.44
N LYS A 22 79.42 -47.57 36.53
CA LYS A 22 79.42 -47.85 35.08
C LYS A 22 80.36 -49.00 34.73
N GLU A 23 81.57 -49.01 35.27
CA GLU A 23 82.51 -50.12 35.10
C GLU A 23 81.93 -51.44 35.61
N LEU A 24 81.24 -51.41 36.76
CA LEU A 24 80.58 -52.58 37.35
C LEU A 24 79.42 -53.10 36.49
N LEU A 25 78.57 -52.23 35.94
CA LEU A 25 77.48 -52.63 35.03
C LEU A 25 78.03 -53.23 33.72
N ALA A 26 79.13 -52.68 33.20
CA ALA A 26 79.82 -53.23 32.04
C ALA A 26 80.46 -54.61 32.32
N GLU A 27 80.99 -54.86 33.52
CA GLU A 27 81.45 -56.20 33.95
C GLU A 27 80.31 -57.23 33.95
N GLU A 28 79.09 -56.83 34.32
CA GLU A 28 77.90 -57.69 34.32
C GLU A 28 77.24 -57.84 32.93
N GLY A 29 77.87 -57.31 31.87
CA GLY A 29 77.42 -57.45 30.48
C GLY A 29 76.30 -56.48 30.07
N VAL A 30 75.94 -55.53 30.93
CA VAL A 30 75.00 -54.46 30.59
C VAL A 30 75.77 -53.32 29.95
N ALA A 31 75.79 -53.31 28.61
CA ALA A 31 76.28 -52.16 27.86
C ALA A 31 75.44 -50.91 28.18
N GLY A 32 76.09 -49.75 28.26
CA GLY A 32 75.41 -48.47 28.26
C GLY A 32 74.99 -48.13 26.84
N ASP A 33 73.69 -48.23 26.55
CA ASP A 33 73.10 -47.55 25.40
C ASP A 33 73.05 -46.05 25.73
N ASP A 34 73.82 -45.22 25.02
CA ASP A 34 73.88 -43.76 25.21
C ASP A 34 72.58 -43.04 24.77
N ASP A 35 71.59 -43.78 24.26
CA ASP A 35 70.38 -43.29 23.58
C ASP A 35 69.20 -43.09 24.57
N TRP A 36 69.49 -42.42 25.70
CA TRP A 36 68.53 -42.20 26.80
C TRP A 36 67.92 -40.78 26.77
N SER A 37 66.59 -40.69 26.93
CA SER A 37 65.82 -39.44 26.86
C SER A 37 65.39 -38.94 28.26
N PRO A 38 65.56 -37.63 28.58
CA PRO A 38 65.14 -37.08 29.87
C PRO A 38 63.64 -36.99 30.15
N GLU A 39 62.79 -37.18 29.14
CA GLU A 39 61.36 -36.88 29.25
C GLU A 39 60.52 -38.11 29.69
N ASP A 40 61.02 -39.34 29.47
CA ASP A 40 60.31 -40.60 29.74
C ASP A 40 60.13 -40.97 31.23
N LEU A 41 60.42 -40.06 32.17
CA LEU A 41 60.44 -40.32 33.61
C LEU A 41 59.45 -39.49 34.45
N LEU A 42 58.65 -38.61 33.84
CA LEU A 42 57.74 -37.66 34.52
C LEU A 42 56.43 -37.46 33.71
N GLU A 43 55.27 -37.53 34.36
CA GLU A 43 53.92 -37.31 33.76
C GLU A 43 53.07 -36.29 34.58
N GLU A 44 51.82 -36.03 34.14
CA GLU A 44 50.75 -35.16 34.73
C GLU A 44 50.84 -33.62 34.48
N ALA A 45 49.75 -32.81 34.49
CA ALA A 45 48.30 -33.01 34.21
C ALA A 45 47.51 -31.65 34.14
N ASP A 46 46.29 -31.70 33.57
CA ASP A 46 45.01 -30.99 33.86
C ASP A 46 44.79 -29.43 33.90
N ALA A 47 43.88 -28.99 33.00
CA ALA A 47 42.51 -28.44 33.19
C ALA A 47 42.17 -27.03 33.80
N ASP A 48 40.95 -26.58 33.43
CA ASP A 48 40.31 -25.24 33.57
C ASP A 48 39.53 -24.95 34.89
N GLU A 49 39.04 -23.71 35.06
CA GLU A 49 37.69 -23.42 35.62
C GLU A 49 37.17 -21.98 35.27
N ASP A 50 35.95 -21.60 35.67
CA ASP A 50 34.98 -20.85 34.82
C ASP A 50 34.42 -19.48 35.37
N ASP A 51 33.41 -18.93 34.67
CA ASP A 51 32.08 -18.51 35.19
C ASP A 51 31.53 -17.05 34.99
N SER A 52 30.22 -17.06 34.67
CA SER A 52 29.04 -16.17 34.86
C SER A 52 28.78 -14.79 34.18
N SER A 53 27.48 -14.59 33.92
CA SER A 53 26.67 -13.38 33.59
C SER A 53 25.29 -13.52 34.32
N PRO A 54 24.28 -12.60 34.28
CA PRO A 54 23.30 -12.55 33.15
C PRO A 54 22.31 -11.32 33.00
N VAL A 55 21.49 -11.30 31.91
CA VAL A 55 20.10 -10.75 31.63
C VAL A 55 19.59 -9.35 32.17
N ASP A 56 18.47 -8.71 31.76
CA ASP A 56 17.27 -9.09 30.93
C ASP A 56 16.53 -7.91 30.17
N HIS A 57 15.30 -8.16 29.67
CA HIS A 57 14.61 -7.58 28.50
C HIS A 57 13.39 -6.60 28.68
N SER A 58 13.26 -5.62 27.75
CA SER A 58 12.02 -5.20 27.00
C SER A 58 10.77 -4.58 27.74
N SER A 59 9.69 -4.00 27.14
CA SER A 59 9.40 -3.39 25.81
C SER A 59 8.03 -2.61 25.70
N SER A 60 7.90 -1.73 24.68
CA SER A 60 6.75 -1.57 23.73
C SER A 60 5.71 -0.39 23.76
N LYS A 61 5.31 0.05 22.54
CA LYS A 61 3.96 0.47 22.01
C LYS A 61 3.35 1.93 22.09
N ARG A 62 3.42 2.64 20.93
CA ARG A 62 2.29 3.04 19.99
C ARG A 62 1.47 4.38 20.07
N SER A 63 1.43 5.10 18.92
CA SER A 63 0.26 5.77 18.24
C SER A 63 -0.09 7.29 18.35
N LYS A 64 -0.40 7.96 17.19
CA LYS A 64 -1.63 8.78 16.85
C LYS A 64 -1.59 9.44 15.42
N ARG A 65 -2.65 10.14 14.98
CA ARG A 65 -2.93 10.80 13.64
C ARG A 65 -3.91 12.01 13.82
N ARG A 66 -4.42 12.86 12.88
CA ARG A 66 -4.34 13.22 11.41
C ARG A 66 -5.08 14.60 11.22
N GLY A 67 -4.85 15.43 10.17
CA GLY A 67 -5.88 16.43 9.75
C GLY A 67 -5.58 17.42 8.59
N GLY A 68 -6.64 17.95 7.92
CA GLY A 68 -6.67 19.24 7.18
C GLY A 68 -7.24 19.30 5.72
N ARG A 69 -8.45 19.89 5.49
CA ARG A 69 -8.94 20.61 4.25
C ARG A 69 -10.41 21.15 4.31
N ASP A 70 -10.63 22.36 3.74
CA ASP A 70 -11.76 23.00 2.97
C ASP A 70 -13.24 23.28 3.45
N ARG A 71 -13.79 24.47 3.04
CA ARG A 71 -15.22 24.93 2.72
C ARG A 71 -15.86 26.17 3.50
N HIS A 72 -17.07 26.69 3.12
CA HIS A 72 -17.59 28.14 3.21
C HIS A 72 -19.02 28.35 3.85
N ARG A 73 -19.89 29.43 3.77
CA ARG A 73 -20.25 30.60 2.85
C ARG A 73 -21.25 31.64 3.56
N ASP A 74 -21.78 32.71 2.88
CA ASP A 74 -23.16 33.39 2.94
C ASP A 74 -23.43 34.93 3.33
N ASP A 75 -24.50 35.62 2.75
CA ASP A 75 -25.40 36.84 3.15
C ASP A 75 -25.57 38.33 2.43
N GLU A 76 -26.79 38.74 1.85
CA GLU A 76 -27.81 39.99 1.68
C GLU A 76 -27.84 41.47 0.86
N GLN A 77 -29.02 42.30 0.62
CA GLN A 77 -29.44 43.42 -0.49
C GLN A 77 -30.60 44.69 -0.37
N ALA A 78 -30.94 45.74 -1.32
CA ALA A 78 -32.00 46.97 -1.29
C ALA A 78 -32.53 48.00 -2.56
N PHE A 79 -33.57 49.01 -2.58
CA PHE A 79 -34.13 50.05 -3.72
C PHE A 79 -35.24 51.34 -3.55
N ARG A 80 -35.65 52.37 -4.50
CA ARG A 80 -36.78 53.58 -4.52
C ARG A 80 -37.26 54.58 -5.82
N ASP A 81 -38.09 55.76 -5.79
CA ASP A 81 -39.07 56.58 -6.81
C ASP A 81 -39.58 58.21 -6.77
N LEU A 82 -40.36 58.97 -7.76
CA LEU A 82 -41.09 60.44 -7.78
C LEU A 82 -41.83 61.24 -9.10
N ASP A 83 -42.88 62.24 -9.13
CA ASP A 83 -43.38 63.35 -10.24
C ASP A 83 -44.62 64.54 -10.09
N SER A 84 -45.11 65.48 -11.08
CA SER A 84 -46.20 66.70 -11.04
C SER A 84 -46.90 67.57 -12.33
N GLN A 85 -47.88 68.65 -12.27
CA GLN A 85 -48.79 69.40 -13.39
C GLN A 85 -49.45 70.98 -13.36
N LEU A 86 -50.35 71.60 -14.31
CA LEU A 86 -50.97 73.10 -14.46
C LEU A 86 -52.27 73.61 -15.42
N THR A 87 -52.85 74.91 -15.54
CA THR A 87 -54.17 75.52 -16.28
C THR A 87 -54.44 77.10 -16.80
N ALA A 88 -55.66 77.68 -17.30
CA ALA A 88 -56.04 79.09 -18.02
C ALA A 88 -57.54 79.86 -18.07
N GLU A 89 -57.92 80.99 -18.87
CA GLU A 89 -59.18 82.01 -18.82
C GLU A 89 -59.69 83.05 -20.05
N THR A 90 -60.96 83.71 -20.18
CA THR A 90 -61.56 84.80 -21.22
C THR A 90 -63.00 85.65 -21.06
N LEU A 91 -63.47 86.74 -21.85
CA LEU A 91 -64.85 87.58 -21.81
C LEU A 91 -65.35 88.74 -22.93
N GLU A 92 -66.69 89.08 -23.25
CA GLU A 92 -67.43 90.15 -24.20
C GLU A 92 -69.06 90.55 -24.08
N LEU A 93 -69.88 91.23 -25.03
CA LEU A 93 -71.44 91.43 -25.06
C LEU A 93 -72.16 90.19 -25.60
N LYS A 94 -73.02 89.55 -24.77
CA LYS A 94 -73.33 88.14 -24.95
C LYS A 94 -74.81 87.80 -24.85
N ILE A 95 -75.35 87.27 -25.95
CA ILE A 95 -76.17 86.06 -25.83
C ILE A 95 -75.19 84.96 -25.37
N ASP A 96 -75.55 84.15 -24.36
CA ASP A 96 -74.73 82.97 -24.03
C ASP A 96 -74.83 81.90 -25.13
N GLU A 97 -73.93 80.91 -25.12
CA GLU A 97 -73.80 79.98 -26.25
C GLU A 97 -75.04 79.08 -26.44
N ASP A 98 -75.79 78.79 -25.35
CA ASP A 98 -77.04 78.02 -25.38
C ASP A 98 -78.25 78.86 -25.83
N HIS A 99 -78.04 80.16 -26.10
CA HIS A 99 -79.07 81.13 -26.48
C HIS A 99 -80.20 81.26 -25.43
N LEU A 100 -79.93 80.88 -24.17
CA LEU A 100 -80.91 80.87 -23.08
C LEU A 100 -80.96 82.17 -22.27
N ILE A 101 -79.89 82.97 -22.26
CA ILE A 101 -79.74 84.19 -21.47
C ILE A 101 -79.05 85.27 -22.32
N VAL A 102 -79.72 86.40 -22.50
CA VAL A 102 -79.12 87.58 -23.15
C VAL A 102 -78.65 88.57 -22.11
N THR A 103 -77.38 88.95 -22.22
CA THR A 103 -76.58 89.55 -21.15
C THR A 103 -75.79 90.74 -21.69
N VAL A 104 -76.18 91.96 -21.29
CA VAL A 104 -75.56 93.20 -21.79
C VAL A 104 -74.24 93.43 -21.06
N GLY A 105 -73.13 93.13 -21.76
CA GLY A 105 -71.79 93.12 -21.17
C GLY A 105 -71.31 94.43 -20.53
N ARG A 106 -71.85 95.59 -20.94
CA ARG A 106 -71.63 96.86 -20.24
C ARG A 106 -72.78 97.85 -20.43
N LEU A 107 -73.38 98.29 -19.32
CA LEU A 107 -74.34 99.39 -19.25
C LEU A 107 -73.74 100.58 -18.49
N GLY A 108 -73.59 101.71 -19.18
CA GLY A 108 -73.07 102.97 -18.63
C GLY A 108 -74.16 103.85 -18.00
N GLN A 109 -73.76 105.02 -17.49
CA GLN A 109 -74.70 106.02 -16.94
C GLN A 109 -75.72 106.55 -17.96
N GLU A 110 -75.39 106.49 -19.25
CA GLU A 110 -76.17 107.11 -20.33
C GLU A 110 -77.20 106.15 -20.96
N ASN A 111 -77.15 104.86 -20.64
CA ASN A 111 -78.02 103.87 -21.27
C ASN A 111 -79.45 103.87 -20.70
N THR A 112 -80.44 103.67 -21.59
CA THR A 112 -81.87 103.66 -21.24
C THR A 112 -82.51 102.27 -21.39
N ILE A 113 -83.70 102.07 -20.82
CA ILE A 113 -84.38 100.76 -20.88
C ILE A 113 -85.06 100.54 -22.24
N GLU A 114 -85.51 101.60 -22.91
CA GLU A 114 -85.84 101.58 -24.33
C GLU A 114 -84.64 101.17 -25.20
N GLU A 115 -83.43 101.70 -24.97
CA GLU A 115 -82.23 101.26 -25.71
C GLU A 115 -81.97 99.75 -25.56
N VAL A 116 -81.98 99.22 -24.33
CA VAL A 116 -81.77 97.77 -24.13
C VAL A 116 -82.86 96.97 -24.84
N ARG A 117 -84.13 97.39 -24.73
CA ARG A 117 -85.27 96.74 -25.41
C ARG A 117 -85.16 96.79 -26.93
N ASP A 118 -84.72 97.92 -27.47
CA ASP A 118 -84.58 98.10 -28.91
C ASP A 118 -83.32 97.42 -29.46
N GLU A 119 -82.26 97.24 -28.67
CA GLU A 119 -81.11 96.40 -29.06
C GLU A 119 -81.49 94.91 -29.04
N LEU A 120 -82.23 94.43 -28.03
CA LEU A 120 -82.82 93.08 -28.05
C LEU A 120 -83.69 92.87 -29.31
N ARG A 121 -84.55 93.85 -29.65
CA ARG A 121 -85.40 93.82 -30.85
C ARG A 121 -84.60 93.90 -32.17
N ARG A 122 -83.52 94.67 -32.22
CA ARG A 122 -82.60 94.70 -33.39
C ARG A 122 -81.96 93.33 -33.63
N HIS A 123 -81.56 92.67 -32.55
CA HIS A 123 -81.07 91.29 -32.58
C HIS A 123 -82.19 90.24 -32.76
N LYS A 124 -83.48 90.65 -32.81
CA LYS A 124 -84.67 89.80 -32.98
C LYS A 124 -84.98 88.84 -31.81
N ILE A 125 -84.53 89.17 -30.62
CA ILE A 125 -84.81 88.41 -29.40
C ILE A 125 -86.30 88.54 -29.07
N LEU A 126 -86.97 87.40 -28.90
CA LEU A 126 -88.44 87.29 -28.73
C LEU A 126 -88.87 86.99 -27.29
N ALA A 127 -87.98 86.48 -26.44
CA ALA A 127 -88.22 86.39 -25.00
C ALA A 127 -88.50 87.78 -24.40
N GLU A 128 -89.41 87.85 -23.44
CA GLU A 128 -89.74 89.11 -22.79
C GLU A 128 -88.52 89.68 -22.03
N LEU A 129 -88.30 90.99 -22.19
CA LEU A 129 -87.29 91.74 -21.44
C LEU A 129 -87.59 91.60 -19.94
N ASP A 130 -86.60 91.17 -19.15
CA ASP A 130 -86.66 91.27 -17.69
C ASP A 130 -86.50 92.73 -17.27
N GLU A 131 -87.61 93.47 -17.39
CA GLU A 131 -87.72 94.87 -17.00
C GLU A 131 -87.24 95.11 -15.58
N LYS A 132 -87.42 94.15 -14.65
CA LYS A 132 -87.05 94.32 -13.24
C LYS A 132 -85.53 94.30 -13.09
N THR A 133 -84.86 93.31 -13.65
CA THR A 133 -83.40 93.18 -13.57
C THR A 133 -82.70 94.33 -14.30
N VAL A 134 -83.14 94.67 -15.52
CA VAL A 134 -82.54 95.78 -16.28
C VAL A 134 -82.85 97.15 -15.65
N THR A 135 -84.05 97.40 -15.11
CA THR A 135 -84.35 98.65 -14.39
C THR A 135 -83.43 98.82 -13.19
N VAL A 136 -83.24 97.78 -12.37
CA VAL A 136 -82.36 97.84 -11.20
C VAL A 136 -80.90 98.05 -11.60
N ALA A 137 -80.45 97.44 -12.69
CA ALA A 137 -79.11 97.64 -13.22
C ALA A 137 -78.89 99.07 -13.76
N LEU A 138 -79.83 99.63 -14.53
CA LEU A 138 -79.73 101.00 -15.04
C LEU A 138 -79.82 102.05 -13.92
N GLN A 139 -80.66 101.84 -12.91
CA GLN A 139 -80.68 102.70 -11.71
C GLN A 139 -79.35 102.67 -10.94
N ARG A 140 -78.66 101.52 -10.91
CA ARG A 140 -77.30 101.42 -10.36
C ARG A 140 -76.27 102.09 -11.27
N ALA A 141 -76.36 101.90 -12.58
CA ALA A 141 -75.48 102.52 -13.57
C ALA A 141 -75.52 104.05 -13.45
N ALA A 142 -76.72 104.63 -13.42
CA ALA A 142 -77.00 106.06 -13.24
C ALA A 142 -76.32 106.68 -12.01
N SER A 143 -76.04 105.88 -10.96
CA SER A 143 -75.33 106.34 -9.74
C SER A 143 -73.82 106.54 -9.90
N GLY A 144 -73.26 106.35 -11.11
CA GLY A 144 -71.85 106.61 -11.42
C GLY A 144 -70.95 105.37 -11.45
N ARG A 145 -71.53 104.16 -11.54
CA ARG A 145 -70.79 102.90 -11.66
C ARG A 145 -71.37 102.05 -12.79
N PRO A 146 -70.72 101.95 -13.97
CA PRO A 146 -71.22 101.10 -15.05
C PRO A 146 -71.45 99.69 -14.52
N GLN A 147 -72.61 99.12 -14.85
CA GLN A 147 -72.89 97.70 -14.60
C GLN A 147 -72.36 96.90 -15.80
N TYR A 148 -71.99 95.65 -15.53
CA TYR A 148 -71.48 94.73 -16.53
C TYR A 148 -72.30 93.45 -16.46
N ASP A 149 -72.35 92.71 -17.56
CA ASP A 149 -73.01 91.42 -17.70
C ASP A 149 -74.44 91.38 -17.12
N VAL A 150 -75.26 92.34 -17.54
CA VAL A 150 -76.64 92.52 -17.06
C VAL A 150 -77.59 91.68 -17.90
N VAL A 151 -78.15 90.64 -17.29
CA VAL A 151 -79.19 89.81 -17.92
C VAL A 151 -80.42 90.66 -18.25
N ALA A 152 -80.83 90.62 -19.52
CA ALA A 152 -81.91 91.40 -20.10
C ALA A 152 -83.06 90.54 -20.64
N ALA A 153 -82.82 89.29 -21.05
CA ALA A 153 -83.88 88.34 -21.42
C ALA A 153 -83.46 86.91 -21.04
N ARG A 154 -84.44 86.01 -20.85
CA ARG A 154 -84.22 84.58 -20.58
C ARG A 154 -85.25 83.71 -21.32
N GLY A 155 -84.80 82.59 -21.84
CA GLY A 155 -85.62 81.47 -22.31
C GLY A 155 -85.95 80.49 -21.18
N THR A 156 -86.53 79.36 -21.55
CA THR A 156 -86.85 78.24 -20.65
C THR A 156 -86.00 77.02 -21.02
N PRO A 157 -85.14 76.49 -20.14
CA PRO A 157 -84.32 75.32 -20.44
C PRO A 157 -85.17 74.04 -20.54
N ALA A 158 -84.65 73.04 -21.25
CA ALA A 158 -85.20 71.69 -21.30
C ALA A 158 -85.01 70.93 -19.97
N ILE A 159 -85.77 69.85 -19.76
CA ILE A 159 -85.73 69.05 -18.52
C ILE A 159 -85.67 67.55 -18.88
N VAL A 160 -84.61 66.87 -18.45
CA VAL A 160 -84.51 65.40 -18.56
C VAL A 160 -85.11 64.74 -17.31
N HIS A 161 -85.95 63.72 -17.48
CA HIS A 161 -86.56 62.95 -16.39
C HIS A 161 -85.76 61.70 -16.04
N THR A 162 -85.28 60.98 -17.06
CA THR A 162 -84.50 59.74 -16.93
C THR A 162 -83.41 59.74 -17.99
N HIS A 163 -82.23 59.18 -17.67
CA HIS A 163 -81.14 59.01 -18.64
C HIS A 163 -81.18 57.58 -19.22
N SER A 164 -80.61 57.41 -20.41
CA SER A 164 -80.48 56.10 -21.05
C SER A 164 -79.62 55.18 -20.18
N HIS A 165 -80.01 53.92 -20.03
CA HIS A 165 -79.30 52.96 -19.19
C HIS A 165 -79.33 51.55 -19.79
N LEU A 166 -78.35 50.73 -19.40
CA LEU A 166 -78.34 49.31 -19.75
C LEU A 166 -79.34 48.56 -18.85
N ARG A 167 -80.17 47.73 -19.48
CA ARG A 167 -81.04 46.77 -18.78
C ARG A 167 -80.50 45.37 -19.02
N PHE A 168 -80.16 44.69 -17.94
CA PHE A 168 -79.74 43.30 -17.96
C PHE A 168 -80.99 42.41 -17.81
N HIS A 169 -81.06 41.33 -18.59
CA HIS A 169 -82.11 40.29 -18.50
C HIS A 169 -81.61 39.07 -17.71
N LEU A 170 -80.60 39.29 -16.87
CA LEU A 170 -79.97 38.32 -15.98
C LEU A 170 -80.37 38.66 -14.53
N PRO A 171 -80.45 37.67 -13.61
CA PRO A 171 -80.68 37.94 -12.20
C PRO A 171 -79.61 38.88 -11.60
N ASP A 172 -80.01 39.82 -10.75
CA ASP A 172 -79.11 40.84 -10.14
C ASP A 172 -77.78 40.26 -9.65
N ALA A 173 -77.83 39.09 -8.99
CA ALA A 173 -76.68 38.35 -8.44
C ALA A 173 -75.63 37.86 -9.47
N LEU A 174 -75.87 38.07 -10.77
CA LEU A 174 -74.96 37.76 -11.88
C LEU A 174 -74.61 39.00 -12.72
N THR A 175 -74.96 40.19 -12.23
CA THR A 175 -74.77 41.50 -12.90
C THR A 175 -74.04 42.55 -12.05
N VAL A 176 -73.98 42.36 -10.73
CA VAL A 176 -73.24 43.23 -9.79
C VAL A 176 -71.73 42.91 -9.84
N ASP A 177 -70.88 43.91 -9.58
CA ASP A 177 -69.41 43.86 -9.55
C ASP A 177 -68.78 42.96 -8.45
N ASP A 178 -69.24 41.72 -8.30
CA ASP A 178 -68.49 40.66 -7.61
C ASP A 178 -67.89 39.70 -8.66
N PRO A 179 -66.58 39.82 -8.98
CA PRO A 179 -65.96 39.07 -10.06
C PRO A 179 -65.70 37.58 -9.74
N GLN A 180 -66.15 37.09 -8.58
CA GLN A 180 -65.86 35.73 -8.09
C GLN A 180 -66.70 34.60 -8.70
N PRO A 181 -67.99 34.74 -9.09
CA PRO A 181 -68.79 33.62 -9.57
C PRO A 181 -68.40 33.15 -11.00
N LEU A 182 -68.86 33.83 -12.04
CA LEU A 182 -68.84 33.25 -13.39
C LEU A 182 -67.41 33.07 -13.96
N ALA A 183 -66.49 33.98 -13.62
CA ALA A 183 -65.09 33.89 -14.07
C ALA A 183 -64.34 32.70 -13.44
N ALA A 184 -64.60 32.37 -12.17
CA ALA A 184 -64.01 31.19 -11.55
C ALA A 184 -64.62 29.90 -12.09
N LEU A 185 -65.91 29.90 -12.45
CA LEU A 185 -66.52 28.78 -13.18
C LEU A 185 -65.92 28.60 -14.58
N GLN A 186 -65.69 29.69 -15.32
CA GLN A 186 -65.01 29.64 -16.63
C GLN A 186 -63.60 29.02 -16.51
N GLN A 187 -62.84 29.41 -15.49
CA GLN A 187 -61.53 28.82 -15.19
C GLN A 187 -61.61 27.35 -14.74
N ALA A 188 -62.66 26.96 -13.99
CA ALA A 188 -62.87 25.58 -13.60
C ALA A 188 -63.19 24.66 -14.79
N VAL A 189 -64.06 25.11 -15.72
CA VAL A 189 -64.40 24.38 -16.96
C VAL A 189 -63.20 24.24 -17.92
N GLY A 190 -62.26 25.19 -17.86
CA GLY A 190 -60.94 25.09 -18.51
C GLY A 190 -59.83 24.46 -17.64
N GLY A 191 -60.19 23.92 -16.47
CA GLY A 191 -59.24 23.46 -15.45
C GLY A 191 -58.78 21.99 -15.62
N PRO A 192 -57.83 21.53 -14.80
CA PRO A 192 -57.20 20.22 -14.94
C PRO A 192 -57.98 19.03 -14.33
N SER A 193 -59.07 19.25 -13.60
CA SER A 193 -59.92 18.17 -13.08
C SER A 193 -61.40 18.53 -13.05
N LEU A 194 -62.22 17.55 -13.40
CA LEU A 194 -63.68 17.53 -13.31
C LEU A 194 -64.18 17.80 -11.88
N ASP A 195 -63.42 17.38 -10.85
CA ASP A 195 -63.75 17.58 -9.43
C ASP A 195 -63.97 19.07 -9.09
N VAL A 196 -63.21 19.96 -9.74
CA VAL A 196 -63.27 21.41 -9.50
C VAL A 196 -64.58 22.00 -10.03
N VAL A 197 -65.11 21.45 -11.13
CA VAL A 197 -66.39 21.86 -11.71
C VAL A 197 -67.57 21.23 -10.96
N GLU A 198 -67.46 19.95 -10.57
CA GLU A 198 -68.48 19.30 -9.76
C GLU A 198 -68.63 19.90 -8.35
N ALA A 199 -67.57 20.51 -7.81
CA ALA A 199 -67.58 21.21 -6.51
C ALA A 199 -68.24 22.60 -6.54
N TRP A 200 -68.71 23.09 -7.70
CA TRP A 200 -69.28 24.43 -7.81
C TRP A 200 -70.60 24.63 -7.05
N GLU A 201 -70.66 25.69 -6.23
CA GLU A 201 -71.84 26.10 -5.45
C GLU A 201 -72.26 27.57 -5.64
N GLY A 202 -71.58 28.32 -6.53
CA GLY A 202 -71.96 29.69 -6.86
C GLY A 202 -73.23 29.77 -7.73
N PRO A 203 -73.92 30.93 -7.75
CA PRO A 203 -75.11 31.11 -8.59
C PRO A 203 -74.78 30.92 -10.07
N VAL A 204 -75.73 30.36 -10.82
CA VAL A 204 -75.70 30.28 -12.29
C VAL A 204 -77.11 30.52 -12.83
N HIS A 205 -77.18 31.14 -14.00
CA HIS A 205 -78.39 31.25 -14.81
C HIS A 205 -78.11 30.60 -16.16
N VAL A 206 -79.09 29.91 -16.73
CA VAL A 206 -78.92 29.14 -17.97
C VAL A 206 -79.60 29.89 -19.11
N VAL A 207 -78.88 30.07 -20.21
CA VAL A 207 -79.35 30.77 -21.41
C VAL A 207 -79.27 29.86 -22.64
N HIS A 208 -80.23 30.01 -23.55
CA HIS A 208 -80.30 29.35 -24.85
C HIS A 208 -79.64 30.17 -25.96
N ALA A 209 -79.36 29.53 -27.09
CA ALA A 209 -78.84 30.22 -28.27
C ALA A 209 -79.89 31.19 -28.86
N GLY A 210 -79.70 32.49 -28.60
CA GLY A 210 -80.59 33.57 -29.04
C GLY A 210 -81.21 34.41 -27.93
N ASP A 211 -81.08 34.02 -26.66
CA ASP A 211 -81.62 34.78 -25.53
C ASP A 211 -80.93 36.15 -25.39
N VAL A 212 -81.72 37.20 -25.15
CA VAL A 212 -81.22 38.55 -24.86
C VAL A 212 -80.65 38.59 -23.45
N MET A 213 -79.41 39.04 -23.31
CA MET A 213 -78.73 39.20 -22.02
C MET A 213 -78.71 40.66 -21.55
N VAL A 214 -78.61 41.61 -22.48
CA VAL A 214 -78.59 43.06 -22.22
C VAL A 214 -79.29 43.82 -23.35
N ASP A 215 -80.14 44.80 -23.05
CA ASP A 215 -80.69 45.79 -24.00
C ASP A 215 -80.55 47.24 -23.51
N ILE A 216 -80.66 48.20 -24.42
CA ILE A 216 -80.61 49.64 -24.10
C ILE A 216 -82.01 50.17 -23.79
N ALA A 217 -82.20 50.73 -22.59
CA ALA A 217 -83.36 51.53 -22.23
C ALA A 217 -83.09 53.02 -22.51
N ALA A 218 -83.97 53.69 -23.26
CA ALA A 218 -83.81 55.08 -23.67
C ALA A 218 -84.31 56.11 -22.62
N ALA A 219 -83.77 57.33 -22.70
CA ALA A 219 -84.13 58.49 -21.88
C ALA A 219 -85.53 59.08 -22.17
N GLU A 220 -86.11 59.76 -21.17
CA GLU A 220 -87.34 60.57 -21.27
C GLU A 220 -87.08 62.04 -20.87
N TYR A 221 -87.63 63.01 -21.61
CA TYR A 221 -87.41 64.46 -21.37
C TYR A 221 -88.54 65.36 -21.90
N GLU A 222 -88.56 66.63 -21.44
CA GLU A 222 -89.39 67.74 -21.92
C GLU A 222 -88.54 68.83 -22.61
N GLU A 223 -89.05 69.39 -23.71
CA GLU A 223 -88.38 70.42 -24.52
C GLU A 223 -88.42 71.82 -23.88
N GLY A 224 -87.32 72.57 -24.01
CA GLY A 224 -87.22 73.99 -23.66
C GLY A 224 -87.48 74.92 -24.85
N CYS A 225 -87.26 76.23 -24.67
CA CYS A 225 -87.27 77.25 -25.72
C CYS A 225 -86.21 78.34 -25.44
N ASP A 226 -85.47 78.75 -26.48
CA ASP A 226 -84.43 79.77 -26.41
C ASP A 226 -85.01 81.21 -26.35
N VAL A 227 -84.13 82.21 -26.24
CA VAL A 227 -84.54 83.63 -26.24
C VAL A 227 -85.08 84.14 -27.58
N TYR A 228 -85.02 83.33 -28.64
CA TYR A 228 -85.58 83.60 -29.96
C TYR A 228 -86.89 82.82 -30.23
N GLY A 229 -87.36 82.01 -29.27
CA GLY A 229 -88.56 81.18 -29.39
C GLY A 229 -88.38 79.92 -30.24
N GLN A 230 -87.16 79.43 -30.43
CA GLN A 230 -86.87 78.12 -31.01
C GLN A 230 -86.82 77.05 -29.91
N PRO A 231 -87.32 75.83 -30.15
CA PRO A 231 -87.29 74.77 -29.14
C PRO A 231 -85.86 74.31 -28.87
N ILE A 232 -85.55 74.05 -27.60
CA ILE A 232 -84.28 73.49 -27.14
C ILE A 232 -84.53 72.03 -26.76
N LEU A 233 -83.81 71.11 -27.41
CA LEU A 233 -83.70 69.73 -26.98
C LEU A 233 -82.54 69.62 -25.97
N PRO A 234 -82.68 68.80 -24.91
CA PRO A 234 -81.56 68.53 -24.00
C PRO A 234 -80.54 67.62 -24.68
N GLU A 235 -79.26 67.78 -24.33
CA GLU A 235 -78.28 66.73 -24.61
C GLU A 235 -78.63 65.48 -23.81
N VAL A 236 -78.54 64.32 -24.45
CA VAL A 236 -78.76 62.99 -23.86
C VAL A 236 -77.49 62.20 -24.07
N ASP A 237 -76.97 61.59 -23.00
CA ASP A 237 -75.73 60.81 -23.05
C ASP A 237 -75.78 59.72 -24.15
N GLU A 238 -74.81 59.75 -25.07
CA GLU A 238 -74.52 58.59 -25.91
C GLU A 238 -73.92 57.49 -25.04
N LEU A 239 -74.68 56.42 -24.81
CA LEU A 239 -74.17 55.24 -24.12
C LEU A 239 -73.00 54.62 -24.90
N PRO A 240 -71.97 54.09 -24.20
CA PRO A 240 -70.90 53.36 -24.87
C PRO A 240 -71.45 52.14 -25.62
N PRO A 241 -70.76 51.66 -26.67
CA PRO A 241 -71.19 50.45 -27.39
C PRO A 241 -71.31 49.28 -26.42
N LEU A 242 -72.38 48.49 -26.58
CA LEU A 242 -72.67 47.36 -25.69
C LEU A 242 -71.47 46.40 -25.63
N PRO A 243 -70.89 46.16 -24.44
CA PRO A 243 -69.85 45.16 -24.27
C PRO A 243 -70.42 43.76 -24.53
N HIS A 244 -69.62 42.85 -25.10
CA HIS A 244 -70.02 41.47 -25.35
C HIS A 244 -68.82 40.53 -25.18
N GLY A 245 -68.96 39.51 -24.35
CA GLY A 245 -67.89 38.56 -24.01
C GLY A 245 -68.03 37.22 -24.73
N ASP A 246 -67.35 36.19 -24.24
CA ASP A 246 -67.32 34.87 -24.86
C ASP A 246 -68.73 34.30 -25.07
N TYR A 247 -68.92 33.65 -26.23
CA TYR A 247 -70.18 33.04 -26.65
C TYR A 247 -71.40 33.99 -26.70
N THR A 248 -71.21 35.31 -26.81
CA THR A 248 -72.27 36.29 -27.09
C THR A 248 -72.06 37.02 -28.42
N LYS A 249 -73.10 37.71 -28.92
CA LYS A 249 -73.04 38.59 -30.10
C LYS A 249 -73.95 39.80 -29.93
N LEU A 250 -73.56 40.92 -30.54
CA LEU A 250 -74.41 42.09 -30.71
C LEU A 250 -75.54 41.80 -31.72
N THR A 251 -76.72 42.37 -31.53
CA THR A 251 -77.82 42.36 -32.51
C THR A 251 -77.51 43.25 -33.72
N ALA A 252 -78.17 42.99 -34.86
CA ALA A 252 -77.88 43.68 -36.13
C ALA A 252 -78.26 45.17 -36.16
N ASP A 253 -79.04 45.63 -35.17
CA ASP A 253 -79.39 47.04 -34.90
C ASP A 253 -78.46 47.70 -33.86
N GLY A 254 -77.59 46.93 -33.21
CA GLY A 254 -76.68 47.40 -32.16
C GLY A 254 -77.33 47.63 -30.79
N GLN A 255 -78.61 47.30 -30.61
CA GLN A 255 -79.38 47.69 -29.41
C GLN A 255 -79.46 46.64 -28.29
N ALA A 256 -79.01 45.41 -28.55
CA ALA A 256 -78.97 44.34 -27.56
C ALA A 256 -77.78 43.38 -27.78
N VAL A 257 -77.44 42.62 -26.73
CA VAL A 257 -76.51 41.49 -26.79
C VAL A 257 -77.28 40.20 -26.53
N VAL A 258 -77.08 39.20 -27.38
CA VAL A 258 -77.70 37.87 -27.28
C VAL A 258 -76.67 36.76 -27.11
N ALA A 259 -77.04 35.71 -26.37
CA ALA A 259 -76.29 34.46 -26.31
C ALA A 259 -76.20 33.81 -27.71
N THR A 260 -75.07 33.17 -28.01
CA THR A 260 -74.88 32.44 -29.29
C THR A 260 -74.98 30.93 -29.14
N HIS A 261 -74.78 30.42 -27.93
CA HIS A 261 -74.70 29.00 -27.60
C HIS A 261 -75.38 28.77 -26.24
N TYR A 262 -75.84 27.55 -26.00
CA TYR A 262 -76.39 27.15 -24.70
C TYR A 262 -75.30 27.09 -23.62
N GLY A 263 -75.58 27.64 -22.44
CA GLY A 263 -74.68 27.54 -21.29
C GLY A 263 -75.05 28.42 -20.10
N TYR A 264 -74.08 28.66 -19.22
CA TYR A 264 -74.25 29.44 -18.00
C TYR A 264 -73.97 30.93 -18.26
N GLY A 265 -75.02 31.74 -18.36
CA GLY A 265 -74.95 33.18 -18.65
C GLY A 265 -74.76 34.04 -17.40
N GLY A 266 -73.98 35.12 -17.53
CA GLY A 266 -73.79 36.16 -16.52
C GLY A 266 -72.88 37.27 -17.07
N VAL A 267 -72.34 38.12 -16.19
CA VAL A 267 -71.36 39.17 -16.55
C VAL A 267 -69.97 38.82 -15.99
N ILE A 268 -68.92 39.04 -16.78
CA ILE A 268 -67.51 38.93 -16.35
C ILE A 268 -66.81 40.26 -16.62
N GLY A 269 -66.29 40.90 -15.56
CA GLY A 269 -65.66 42.22 -15.64
C GLY A 269 -66.66 43.33 -15.93
N ASN A 270 -67.08 43.46 -17.19
CA ASN A 270 -68.23 44.26 -17.64
C ASN A 270 -68.88 43.66 -18.91
N GLU A 271 -68.52 42.43 -19.28
CA GLU A 271 -68.93 41.78 -20.52
C GLU A 271 -69.94 40.65 -20.25
N PRO A 272 -71.17 40.70 -20.79
CA PRO A 272 -72.09 39.57 -20.75
C PRO A 272 -71.45 38.39 -21.49
N THR A 273 -71.36 37.25 -20.81
CA THR A 273 -70.58 36.08 -21.20
C THR A 273 -71.37 34.81 -20.92
N VAL A 274 -71.27 33.80 -21.79
CA VAL A 274 -71.88 32.48 -21.55
C VAL A 274 -70.78 31.43 -21.39
N VAL A 275 -70.69 30.82 -20.21
CA VAL A 275 -69.73 29.74 -19.94
C VAL A 275 -70.29 28.41 -20.42
N SER A 276 -69.52 27.73 -21.26
CA SER A 276 -69.84 26.39 -21.76
C SER A 276 -70.04 25.40 -20.59
N PRO A 277 -71.08 24.53 -20.62
CA PRO A 277 -71.26 23.46 -19.64
C PRO A 277 -70.37 22.23 -19.89
N ILE A 278 -69.39 22.31 -20.80
CA ILE A 278 -68.61 21.16 -21.27
C ILE A 278 -67.16 21.18 -20.74
N PHE A 279 -66.89 20.27 -19.82
CA PHE A 279 -65.55 19.89 -19.39
C PHE A 279 -64.91 18.92 -20.40
N VAL A 280 -63.61 19.09 -20.65
CA VAL A 280 -62.79 18.21 -21.50
C VAL A 280 -61.59 17.77 -20.67
N SER A 281 -61.29 16.48 -20.65
CA SER A 281 -60.17 15.95 -19.87
C SER A 281 -58.81 16.43 -20.40
N SER A 282 -57.81 16.50 -19.51
CA SER A 282 -56.47 17.02 -19.85
C SER A 282 -55.70 16.18 -20.89
N ASP A 283 -56.05 14.90 -21.00
CA ASP A 283 -55.53 13.95 -22.01
C ASP A 283 -56.36 13.94 -23.31
N SER A 284 -57.45 14.73 -23.39
CA SER A 284 -58.41 14.74 -24.50
C SER A 284 -59.01 13.36 -24.82
N MET A 285 -59.12 12.48 -23.82
CA MET A 285 -59.79 11.18 -23.96
C MET A 285 -61.26 11.17 -23.54
N GLU A 286 -61.74 12.15 -22.75
CA GLU A 286 -63.13 12.21 -22.28
C GLU A 286 -63.73 13.62 -22.31
N VAL A 287 -65.02 13.69 -22.62
CA VAL A 287 -65.81 14.93 -22.59
C VAL A 287 -67.02 14.73 -21.71
N HIS A 288 -67.19 15.61 -20.72
CA HIS A 288 -68.27 15.56 -19.73
C HIS A 288 -69.11 16.83 -19.77
N PHE A 289 -70.43 16.68 -19.92
CA PHE A 289 -71.38 17.74 -19.64
C PHE A 289 -71.58 17.85 -18.12
N VAL A 290 -71.46 19.05 -17.56
CA VAL A 290 -71.49 19.29 -16.10
C VAL A 290 -72.72 20.10 -15.71
N VAL A 291 -73.52 19.51 -14.83
CA VAL A 291 -74.82 20.00 -14.34
C VAL A 291 -74.65 20.70 -13.00
N ILE A 292 -74.75 22.02 -13.02
CA ILE A 292 -74.68 22.87 -11.84
C ILE A 292 -76.09 23.11 -11.28
N LYS A 293 -76.22 23.16 -9.95
CA LYS A 293 -77.52 23.36 -9.28
C LYS A 293 -77.82 24.86 -9.13
N GLY A 294 -78.51 25.43 -10.12
CA GLY A 294 -79.07 26.79 -10.07
C GLY A 294 -80.60 26.81 -9.92
N GLU A 295 -81.21 27.98 -10.10
CA GLU A 295 -82.64 28.07 -10.38
C GLU A 295 -82.96 27.53 -11.78
N ALA A 296 -84.15 26.94 -11.94
CA ALA A 296 -84.76 26.42 -13.17
C ALA A 296 -83.83 26.28 -14.40
N MET A 297 -83.15 25.13 -14.53
CA MET A 297 -82.40 24.76 -15.74
C MET A 297 -83.37 24.31 -16.85
N PRO A 298 -83.57 25.09 -17.93
CA PRO A 298 -84.21 24.58 -19.14
C PRO A 298 -83.28 23.57 -19.82
N ALA A 299 -83.84 22.62 -20.57
CA ALA A 299 -83.06 21.56 -21.19
C ALA A 299 -82.48 22.01 -22.55
N PRO A 300 -81.18 21.77 -22.83
CA PRO A 300 -80.62 22.05 -24.14
C PRO A 300 -81.24 21.13 -25.19
N THR A 301 -81.43 21.65 -26.40
CA THR A 301 -81.69 20.77 -27.55
C THR A 301 -80.42 19.96 -27.90
N PRO A 302 -80.56 18.75 -28.49
CA PRO A 302 -79.41 18.01 -29.01
C PRO A 302 -78.58 18.78 -30.05
N GLU A 303 -79.22 19.69 -30.78
CA GLU A 303 -78.58 20.56 -31.77
C GLU A 303 -77.71 21.65 -31.10
N GLU A 304 -78.22 22.32 -30.06
CA GLU A 304 -77.43 23.25 -29.25
C GLU A 304 -76.25 22.56 -28.55
N LEU A 305 -76.47 21.37 -27.97
CA LEU A 305 -75.39 20.65 -27.27
C LEU A 305 -74.29 20.20 -28.25
N LYS A 306 -74.65 19.81 -29.49
CA LYS A 306 -73.67 19.54 -30.55
C LYS A 306 -72.91 20.78 -30.99
N ALA A 307 -73.56 21.92 -31.15
CA ALA A 307 -72.86 23.18 -31.47
C ALA A 307 -71.83 23.55 -30.38
N VAL A 308 -72.13 23.33 -29.10
CA VAL A 308 -71.16 23.55 -28.01
C VAL A 308 -70.00 22.54 -28.05
N LEU A 309 -70.24 21.28 -28.44
CA LEU A 309 -69.18 20.28 -28.65
C LEU A 309 -68.26 20.63 -29.83
N GLU A 310 -68.81 21.06 -30.96
CA GLU A 310 -68.07 21.47 -32.16
C GLU A 310 -67.13 22.66 -31.86
N VAL A 311 -67.62 23.68 -31.14
CA VAL A 311 -66.80 24.86 -30.73
C VAL A 311 -65.76 24.50 -29.66
N ARG A 312 -65.84 23.32 -29.04
CA ARG A 312 -64.81 22.76 -28.15
C ARG A 312 -63.88 21.75 -28.85
N TRP A 313 -63.94 21.67 -30.18
CA TRP A 313 -63.13 20.80 -31.05
C TRP A 313 -63.26 19.29 -30.77
N VAL A 314 -64.48 18.85 -30.43
CA VAL A 314 -64.81 17.43 -30.27
C VAL A 314 -65.27 16.89 -31.64
N GLU A 315 -64.42 16.15 -32.34
CA GLU A 315 -64.70 15.62 -33.69
C GLU A 315 -65.07 14.13 -33.71
N LYS A 316 -64.52 13.34 -32.78
CA LYS A 316 -64.70 11.88 -32.70
C LYS A 316 -65.20 11.44 -31.33
N GLY A 317 -65.77 10.23 -31.28
CA GLY A 317 -66.16 9.59 -30.03
C GLY A 317 -67.47 10.09 -29.39
N ILE A 318 -68.21 11.01 -30.05
CA ILE A 318 -69.46 11.57 -29.54
C ILE A 318 -70.53 10.46 -29.38
N ASP A 319 -71.07 10.31 -28.16
CA ASP A 319 -72.17 9.40 -27.87
C ASP A 319 -73.51 10.12 -28.09
N ASP A 320 -74.04 9.94 -29.30
CA ASP A 320 -75.34 10.46 -29.72
C ASP A 320 -76.50 9.95 -28.84
N GLU A 321 -76.43 8.73 -28.29
CA GLU A 321 -77.49 8.20 -27.43
C GLU A 321 -77.43 8.82 -26.03
N ALA A 322 -76.22 9.01 -25.47
CA ALA A 322 -76.03 9.71 -24.20
C ALA A 322 -76.52 11.17 -24.28
N ILE A 323 -76.23 11.88 -25.37
CA ILE A 323 -76.71 13.25 -25.63
C ILE A 323 -78.24 13.30 -25.64
N HIS A 324 -78.92 12.45 -26.42
CA HIS A 324 -80.38 12.45 -26.48
C HIS A 324 -81.02 12.06 -25.14
N ARG A 325 -80.40 11.14 -24.38
CA ARG A 325 -80.85 10.72 -23.05
C ARG A 325 -80.73 11.86 -22.03
N LEU A 326 -79.59 12.55 -22.03
CA LEU A 326 -79.30 13.69 -21.15
C LEU A 326 -80.30 14.84 -21.37
N CYS A 327 -80.56 15.24 -22.62
CA CYS A 327 -81.55 16.26 -22.95
C CYS A 327 -82.96 15.88 -22.44
N GLN A 328 -83.38 14.63 -22.59
CA GLN A 328 -84.69 14.15 -22.11
C GLN A 328 -84.79 14.06 -20.58
N GLU A 329 -83.71 13.70 -19.88
CA GLU A 329 -83.71 13.63 -18.42
C GLU A 329 -83.77 15.03 -17.78
N LEU A 330 -83.13 16.03 -18.41
CA LEU A 330 -83.26 17.45 -18.07
C LEU A 330 -84.69 17.97 -18.34
N ASP A 331 -85.23 17.77 -19.55
CA ASP A 331 -86.57 18.28 -19.96
C ASP A 331 -87.70 17.71 -19.10
N THR A 332 -87.61 16.42 -18.74
CA THR A 332 -88.59 15.76 -17.87
C THR A 332 -88.45 16.10 -16.39
N GLY A 333 -87.52 17.00 -16.01
CA GLY A 333 -87.33 17.47 -14.64
C GLY A 333 -86.91 16.37 -13.66
N LYS A 334 -86.30 15.28 -14.15
CA LYS A 334 -85.79 14.21 -13.29
C LYS A 334 -84.53 14.69 -12.59
N ALA A 335 -84.45 14.41 -11.28
CA ALA A 335 -83.22 14.63 -10.53
C ALA A 335 -82.11 13.70 -11.06
N LEU A 336 -81.19 14.26 -11.85
CA LEU A 336 -79.99 13.57 -12.33
C LEU A 336 -79.17 13.05 -11.13
N GLN A 337 -78.72 11.80 -11.21
CA GLN A 337 -78.02 11.12 -10.11
C GLN A 337 -76.53 11.52 -9.99
N LYS A 338 -75.98 12.16 -11.02
CA LYS A 338 -74.61 12.65 -11.10
C LYS A 338 -74.58 14.14 -11.44
N ARG A 339 -73.45 14.81 -11.23
CA ARG A 339 -73.19 16.17 -11.74
C ARG A 339 -72.53 16.12 -13.12
N SER A 340 -71.68 15.13 -13.39
CA SER A 340 -71.06 14.86 -14.69
C SER A 340 -71.76 13.76 -15.50
N HIS A 341 -71.82 13.97 -16.82
CA HIS A 341 -72.32 13.02 -17.81
C HIS A 341 -71.35 12.95 -18.99
N LEU A 342 -70.73 11.79 -19.21
CA LEU A 342 -69.87 11.53 -20.38
C LEU A 342 -70.69 11.65 -21.67
N VAL A 343 -70.21 12.46 -22.62
CA VAL A 343 -70.86 12.73 -23.92
C VAL A 343 -69.94 12.48 -25.13
N ALA A 344 -68.62 12.34 -24.93
CA ALA A 344 -67.71 11.79 -25.93
C ALA A 344 -66.51 11.08 -25.27
N GLN A 345 -65.96 10.05 -25.92
CA GLN A 345 -64.77 9.31 -25.46
C GLN A 345 -63.86 8.88 -26.62
N GLY A 346 -62.54 9.05 -26.45
CA GLY A 346 -61.50 8.64 -27.39
C GLY A 346 -61.27 7.11 -27.40
N ILE A 347 -60.58 6.64 -28.44
CA ILE A 347 -60.21 5.22 -28.62
C ILE A 347 -58.77 5.04 -28.14
N PRO A 348 -58.50 4.30 -27.04
CA PRO A 348 -57.13 4.11 -26.56
C PRO A 348 -56.32 3.20 -27.51
N PRO A 349 -55.00 3.42 -27.65
CA PRO A 349 -54.12 2.53 -28.40
C PRO A 349 -54.01 1.15 -27.74
N SER A 350 -53.64 0.14 -28.53
CA SER A 350 -53.30 -1.20 -28.04
C SER A 350 -51.82 -1.49 -28.27
N PRO A 351 -51.06 -1.94 -27.26
CA PRO A 351 -49.63 -2.22 -27.40
C PRO A 351 -49.37 -3.42 -28.31
N GLY A 352 -48.16 -3.48 -28.86
CA GLY A 352 -47.66 -4.59 -29.65
C GLY A 352 -47.40 -5.87 -28.86
N VAL A 353 -46.82 -6.85 -29.53
CA VAL A 353 -46.35 -8.12 -28.91
C VAL A 353 -44.87 -8.29 -29.24
N ASP A 354 -44.05 -8.48 -28.22
CA ASP A 354 -42.59 -8.58 -28.34
C ASP A 354 -42.14 -9.79 -29.17
N GLY A 355 -40.93 -9.70 -29.74
CA GLY A 355 -40.27 -10.82 -30.41
C GLY A 355 -39.83 -11.92 -29.44
N GLU A 356 -39.67 -13.14 -29.94
CA GLU A 356 -39.24 -14.29 -29.11
C GLU A 356 -38.18 -15.12 -29.85
N ILE A 357 -37.07 -15.44 -29.17
CA ILE A 357 -36.12 -16.45 -29.64
C ILE A 357 -36.56 -17.84 -29.16
N LYS A 358 -36.91 -18.71 -30.11
CA LYS A 358 -37.07 -20.15 -29.86
C LYS A 358 -35.73 -20.85 -30.05
N TYR A 359 -35.10 -21.24 -28.95
CA TYR A 359 -33.94 -22.15 -28.96
C TYR A 359 -34.39 -23.61 -29.12
N ASP A 360 -33.62 -24.45 -29.82
CA ASP A 360 -33.91 -25.90 -29.91
C ASP A 360 -33.39 -26.70 -28.70
N THR A 361 -32.51 -26.11 -27.89
CA THR A 361 -32.25 -26.53 -26.51
C THR A 361 -32.17 -25.31 -25.61
N ALA A 362 -32.84 -25.36 -24.45
CA ALA A 362 -32.90 -24.23 -23.53
C ALA A 362 -31.48 -23.80 -23.08
N PRO A 363 -31.07 -22.52 -23.23
CA PRO A 363 -29.73 -22.06 -22.84
C PRO A 363 -29.37 -22.39 -21.38
N SER A 364 -30.35 -22.42 -20.47
CA SER A 364 -30.16 -22.79 -19.07
C SER A 364 -29.66 -24.22 -18.83
N SER A 365 -29.86 -25.14 -19.79
CA SER A 365 -29.41 -26.55 -19.68
C SER A 365 -28.09 -26.82 -20.40
N LEU A 366 -27.66 -25.97 -21.32
CA LEU A 366 -26.40 -26.11 -22.05
C LEU A 366 -25.19 -25.77 -21.16
N VAL A 367 -24.04 -26.38 -21.45
CA VAL A 367 -22.75 -26.02 -20.84
C VAL A 367 -22.40 -24.55 -21.10
N ARG A 368 -21.77 -23.87 -20.14
CA ARG A 368 -21.36 -22.46 -20.33
C ARG A 368 -19.99 -22.39 -20.98
N TRP A 369 -19.75 -21.35 -21.76
CA TRP A 369 -18.45 -21.08 -22.38
C TRP A 369 -17.28 -21.15 -21.39
N LYS A 370 -17.41 -20.61 -20.17
CA LYS A 370 -16.35 -20.65 -19.14
C LYS A 370 -15.97 -22.07 -18.72
N ASP A 371 -16.93 -22.99 -18.76
CA ASP A 371 -16.75 -24.37 -18.34
C ASP A 371 -15.97 -25.15 -19.43
N LEU A 372 -16.16 -24.83 -20.73
CA LEU A 372 -15.37 -25.36 -21.85
C LEU A 372 -14.04 -24.63 -22.11
N ASP A 373 -14.00 -23.31 -21.93
CA ASP A 373 -12.79 -22.48 -22.09
C ASP A 373 -11.69 -22.84 -21.07
N SER A 374 -12.07 -23.51 -19.98
CA SER A 374 -11.14 -24.13 -19.03
C SER A 374 -10.42 -25.36 -19.63
N LEU A 375 -11.10 -26.17 -20.45
CA LEU A 375 -10.48 -27.27 -21.21
C LEU A 375 -9.39 -26.72 -22.16
N ARG A 376 -9.73 -25.67 -22.91
CA ARG A 376 -8.81 -24.99 -23.85
C ARG A 376 -7.62 -24.30 -23.16
N LYS A 377 -7.73 -24.02 -21.86
CA LYS A 377 -6.69 -23.36 -21.05
C LYS A 377 -5.81 -24.31 -20.24
N ALA A 378 -6.18 -25.60 -20.16
CA ALA A 378 -5.34 -26.62 -19.58
C ALA A 378 -4.00 -26.70 -20.33
N ARG A 379 -2.90 -26.63 -19.58
CA ARG A 379 -1.54 -26.54 -20.11
C ARG A 379 -0.95 -27.90 -20.42
N ASP A 380 -1.28 -28.85 -19.56
CA ASP A 380 -0.84 -30.24 -19.55
C ASP A 380 -2.03 -31.19 -19.38
N GLN A 381 -1.75 -32.50 -19.40
CA GLN A 381 -2.77 -33.53 -19.36
C GLN A 381 -3.43 -33.67 -17.98
N ASP A 382 -2.76 -33.28 -16.88
CA ASP A 382 -3.32 -33.36 -15.52
C ASP A 382 -4.34 -32.22 -15.31
N GLU A 383 -4.00 -30.98 -15.72
CA GLU A 383 -4.98 -29.87 -15.77
C GLU A 383 -6.19 -30.22 -16.65
N LEU A 384 -5.97 -30.92 -17.78
CA LEU A 384 -7.05 -31.32 -18.69
C LEU A 384 -7.98 -32.38 -18.06
N VAL A 385 -7.43 -33.41 -17.40
CA VAL A 385 -8.22 -34.43 -16.69
C VAL A 385 -9.11 -33.79 -15.62
N VAL A 386 -8.59 -32.82 -14.87
CA VAL A 386 -9.39 -32.08 -13.87
C VAL A 386 -10.50 -31.27 -14.55
N ALA A 387 -10.18 -30.49 -15.58
CA ALA A 387 -11.16 -29.65 -16.28
C ALA A 387 -12.28 -30.49 -16.95
N VAL A 388 -11.95 -31.64 -17.53
CA VAL A 388 -12.93 -32.59 -18.07
C VAL A 388 -13.83 -33.15 -16.96
N GLY A 389 -13.26 -33.51 -15.80
CA GLY A 389 -13.99 -34.02 -14.65
C GLY A 389 -14.96 -33.00 -14.04
N GLU A 390 -14.53 -31.75 -13.85
CA GLU A 390 -15.39 -30.67 -13.35
C GLU A 390 -16.55 -30.38 -14.32
N MET A 391 -16.26 -30.38 -15.62
CA MET A 391 -17.23 -30.08 -16.68
C MET A 391 -18.28 -31.21 -16.81
N GLN A 392 -17.86 -32.48 -16.85
CA GLN A 392 -18.78 -33.64 -16.80
C GLN A 392 -19.58 -33.69 -15.49
N GLY A 393 -18.98 -33.30 -14.36
CA GLY A 393 -19.64 -33.19 -13.06
C GLY A 393 -20.70 -32.08 -12.97
N SER A 394 -20.80 -31.18 -13.96
CA SER A 394 -21.74 -30.04 -13.93
C SER A 394 -23.22 -30.42 -14.12
N GLY A 395 -23.51 -31.62 -14.62
CA GLY A 395 -24.88 -32.10 -14.87
C GLY A 395 -25.63 -31.37 -15.99
N ARG A 396 -24.91 -30.64 -16.85
CA ARG A 396 -25.45 -29.93 -18.01
C ARG A 396 -25.45 -30.78 -19.28
N ALA A 397 -26.29 -30.41 -20.24
CA ALA A 397 -26.34 -31.03 -21.55
C ALA A 397 -25.10 -30.65 -22.38
N LEU A 398 -24.51 -31.66 -23.02
CA LEU A 398 -23.44 -31.53 -24.01
C LEU A 398 -23.99 -32.01 -25.34
N ILE A 399 -24.30 -31.06 -26.22
CA ILE A 399 -24.86 -31.34 -27.54
C ILE A 399 -23.79 -31.01 -28.56
N ALA A 400 -23.38 -32.00 -29.35
CA ALA A 400 -22.54 -31.77 -30.52
C ALA A 400 -23.40 -31.55 -31.76
N VAL A 401 -22.96 -30.64 -32.62
CA VAL A 401 -23.61 -30.24 -33.87
C VAL A 401 -22.60 -30.25 -35.02
N HIS A 402 -23.09 -30.47 -36.23
CA HIS A 402 -22.34 -30.36 -37.48
C HIS A 402 -22.42 -28.94 -38.05
N ALA A 403 -21.53 -28.63 -39.00
CA ALA A 403 -21.62 -27.39 -39.77
C ALA A 403 -22.95 -27.31 -40.55
N GLY A 404 -23.69 -26.23 -40.36
CA GLY A 404 -25.00 -25.98 -40.98
C GLY A 404 -26.22 -26.32 -40.12
N ASP A 405 -26.04 -27.00 -38.97
CA ASP A 405 -27.13 -27.32 -38.03
C ASP A 405 -27.74 -26.04 -37.43
N GLU A 406 -29.07 -26.04 -37.25
CA GLU A 406 -29.84 -24.92 -36.71
C GLU A 406 -29.87 -24.99 -35.17
N LEU A 407 -29.73 -23.83 -34.51
CA LEU A 407 -29.57 -23.72 -33.04
C LEU A 407 -30.70 -22.92 -32.37
N ALA A 408 -31.17 -21.87 -33.05
CA ALA A 408 -32.25 -21.00 -32.58
C ALA A 408 -32.97 -20.32 -33.76
N THR A 409 -34.24 -19.98 -33.56
CA THR A 409 -35.09 -19.28 -34.53
C THR A 409 -35.77 -18.07 -33.88
N ARG A 410 -35.71 -16.90 -34.52
CA ARG A 410 -36.42 -15.69 -34.09
C ARG A 410 -37.86 -15.65 -34.62
N LYS A 411 -38.79 -15.26 -33.76
CA LYS A 411 -40.10 -14.70 -34.15
C LYS A 411 -40.01 -13.16 -34.08
N PRO A 412 -40.42 -12.43 -35.13
CA PRO A 412 -40.46 -10.96 -35.09
C PRO A 412 -41.57 -10.46 -34.16
N ALA A 413 -41.43 -9.22 -33.69
CA ALA A 413 -42.49 -8.54 -32.94
C ALA A 413 -43.71 -8.22 -33.83
N ILE A 414 -44.84 -7.89 -33.19
CA ILE A 414 -46.07 -7.44 -33.85
C ILE A 414 -46.34 -5.99 -33.40
N GLU A 415 -46.53 -5.10 -34.37
CA GLU A 415 -46.88 -3.69 -34.15
C GLU A 415 -48.23 -3.54 -33.42
N GLY A 416 -48.32 -2.59 -32.49
CA GLY A 416 -49.57 -2.24 -31.80
C GLY A 416 -50.49 -1.40 -32.68
N LEU A 417 -51.82 -1.55 -32.53
CA LEU A 417 -52.77 -0.70 -33.27
C LEU A 417 -52.90 0.68 -32.57
N PRO A 418 -52.70 1.80 -33.29
CA PRO A 418 -52.79 3.14 -32.73
C PRO A 418 -54.24 3.49 -32.35
N GLY A 419 -54.36 4.39 -31.38
CA GLY A 419 -55.63 4.95 -30.91
C GLY A 419 -55.95 6.29 -31.58
N SER A 420 -57.02 6.94 -31.13
CA SER A 420 -57.28 8.35 -31.46
C SER A 420 -58.04 9.06 -30.36
N ASP A 421 -57.65 10.31 -30.08
CA ASP A 421 -58.32 11.16 -29.09
C ASP A 421 -59.71 11.66 -29.60
N ILE A 422 -60.40 12.45 -28.77
CA ILE A 422 -61.70 13.05 -29.12
C ILE A 422 -61.63 14.11 -30.24
N ARG A 423 -60.46 14.72 -30.46
CA ARG A 423 -60.20 15.71 -31.52
C ARG A 423 -59.87 15.04 -32.84
N GLY A 424 -59.57 13.74 -32.79
CA GLY A 424 -59.24 12.91 -33.91
C GLY A 424 -57.74 12.80 -34.21
N GLU A 425 -56.88 13.34 -33.36
CA GLU A 425 -55.43 13.14 -33.42
C GLU A 425 -55.09 11.67 -33.09
N GLU A 426 -54.06 11.13 -33.76
CA GLU A 426 -53.69 9.72 -33.68
C GLU A 426 -52.76 9.49 -32.48
N LEU A 427 -53.16 8.60 -31.57
CA LEU A 427 -52.38 8.24 -30.38
C LEU A 427 -51.47 7.06 -30.73
N PRO A 428 -50.14 7.24 -30.75
CA PRO A 428 -49.22 6.16 -31.12
C PRO A 428 -49.34 5.00 -30.13
N ALA A 429 -49.32 3.78 -30.67
CA ALA A 429 -49.19 2.58 -29.87
C ALA A 429 -47.72 2.34 -29.47
N GLU A 430 -47.52 1.66 -28.35
CA GLU A 430 -46.21 1.12 -27.99
C GLU A 430 -45.91 -0.09 -28.89
N GLU A 431 -44.84 0.01 -29.69
CA GLU A 431 -44.34 -1.09 -30.54
C GLU A 431 -43.77 -2.22 -29.66
N GLY A 432 -43.99 -3.48 -30.06
CA GLY A 432 -43.38 -4.63 -29.37
C GLY A 432 -41.86 -4.69 -29.57
N GLU A 433 -41.12 -5.06 -28.53
CA GLU A 433 -39.66 -5.02 -28.55
C GLU A 433 -39.09 -6.09 -29.51
N ASN A 434 -38.28 -5.66 -30.48
CA ASN A 434 -37.64 -6.56 -31.44
C ASN A 434 -36.36 -7.16 -30.86
N VAL A 435 -36.40 -8.45 -30.53
CA VAL A 435 -35.21 -9.20 -30.09
C VAL A 435 -34.33 -9.53 -31.30
N GLU A 436 -33.01 -9.36 -31.18
CA GLU A 436 -32.02 -9.73 -32.21
C GLU A 436 -31.32 -11.06 -31.87
N LEU A 437 -30.83 -11.77 -32.89
CA LEU A 437 -30.04 -13.00 -32.71
C LEU A 437 -28.54 -12.65 -32.70
N ASP A 438 -27.91 -12.73 -31.54
CA ASP A 438 -26.44 -12.58 -31.42
C ASP A 438 -25.72 -13.85 -31.88
N ALA A 439 -24.96 -13.73 -32.98
CA ALA A 439 -23.97 -14.72 -33.35
C ALA A 439 -22.83 -14.75 -32.33
N GLY A 440 -22.50 -15.93 -31.80
CA GLY A 440 -21.28 -16.15 -31.01
C GLY A 440 -20.17 -16.81 -31.82
N LEU A 441 -19.18 -17.36 -31.11
CA LEU A 441 -18.03 -18.01 -31.73
C LEU A 441 -18.46 -19.27 -32.49
N ASN A 442 -18.11 -19.32 -33.77
CA ASN A 442 -18.36 -20.44 -34.70
C ASN A 442 -19.86 -20.72 -34.91
N THR A 443 -20.65 -19.65 -34.89
CA THR A 443 -22.06 -19.62 -35.31
C THR A 443 -22.29 -18.44 -36.24
N GLU A 444 -23.19 -18.58 -37.21
CA GLU A 444 -23.63 -17.52 -38.10
C GLU A 444 -25.15 -17.37 -38.04
N VAL A 445 -25.65 -16.15 -38.28
CA VAL A 445 -27.08 -15.89 -38.49
C VAL A 445 -27.31 -15.76 -40.00
N ASP A 446 -28.43 -16.27 -40.49
CA ASP A 446 -28.84 -16.12 -41.89
C ASP A 446 -29.05 -14.64 -42.31
N ALA A 447 -29.13 -14.41 -43.62
CA ALA A 447 -29.19 -13.05 -44.18
C ALA A 447 -30.46 -12.28 -43.79
N GLU A 448 -31.50 -13.01 -43.40
CA GLU A 448 -32.80 -12.52 -42.95
C GLU A 448 -32.86 -12.25 -41.42
N GLY A 449 -31.85 -12.68 -40.64
CA GLY A 449 -31.83 -12.52 -39.20
C GLY A 449 -32.81 -13.44 -38.46
N VAL A 450 -33.18 -14.58 -39.03
CA VAL A 450 -34.25 -15.47 -38.56
C VAL A 450 -33.69 -16.75 -37.93
N VAL A 451 -32.60 -17.32 -38.45
CA VAL A 451 -32.03 -18.59 -37.96
C VAL A 451 -30.55 -18.44 -37.61
N LEU A 452 -30.17 -18.89 -36.41
CA LEU A 452 -28.79 -19.06 -35.97
C LEU A 452 -28.32 -20.50 -36.27
N LYS A 453 -27.14 -20.64 -36.88
CA LYS A 453 -26.57 -21.92 -37.33
C LYS A 453 -25.12 -22.11 -36.86
N ALA A 454 -24.68 -23.35 -36.74
CA ALA A 454 -23.28 -23.69 -36.48
C ALA A 454 -22.42 -23.56 -37.75
N THR A 455 -21.23 -22.96 -37.68
CA THR A 455 -20.33 -22.84 -38.86
C THR A 455 -19.33 -23.98 -38.99
N GLN A 456 -19.15 -24.78 -37.94
CA GLN A 456 -18.20 -25.89 -37.88
C GLN A 456 -18.70 -26.97 -36.90
N PHE A 457 -18.08 -28.15 -36.90
CA PHE A 457 -18.40 -29.18 -35.92
C PHE A 457 -17.98 -28.80 -34.48
N GLY A 458 -18.84 -29.05 -33.50
CA GLY A 458 -18.44 -28.99 -32.09
C GLY A 458 -19.58 -28.98 -31.08
N LEU A 459 -19.23 -28.71 -29.82
CA LEU A 459 -20.17 -28.66 -28.70
C LEU A 459 -20.80 -27.28 -28.54
N VAL A 460 -22.13 -27.22 -28.46
CA VAL A 460 -22.88 -25.98 -28.24
C VAL A 460 -22.76 -25.52 -26.79
N ALA A 461 -22.37 -24.28 -26.58
CA ALA A 461 -22.18 -23.66 -25.28
C ALA A 461 -22.71 -22.22 -25.22
N VAL A 462 -23.14 -21.78 -24.04
CA VAL A 462 -23.68 -20.43 -23.81
C VAL A 462 -22.59 -19.47 -23.33
N TYR A 463 -22.41 -18.36 -24.06
CA TYR A 463 -21.67 -17.18 -23.62
C TYR A 463 -22.64 -16.16 -23.02
N GLY A 464 -22.26 -15.51 -21.91
CA GLY A 464 -23.12 -14.55 -21.22
C GLY A 464 -24.40 -15.20 -20.66
N SER A 465 -25.57 -14.68 -21.04
CA SER A 465 -26.90 -15.22 -20.74
C SER A 465 -27.49 -16.06 -21.88
N GLU A 466 -27.38 -15.59 -23.11
CA GLU A 466 -28.22 -16.03 -24.25
C GLU A 466 -27.48 -16.27 -25.57
N GLN A 467 -26.21 -15.88 -25.69
CA GLN A 467 -25.41 -16.03 -26.92
C GLN A 467 -24.91 -17.48 -27.05
N LEU A 468 -25.28 -18.18 -28.12
CA LEU A 468 -24.76 -19.53 -28.39
C LEU A 468 -23.41 -19.47 -29.11
N SER A 469 -22.57 -20.48 -28.90
CA SER A 469 -21.27 -20.62 -29.56
C SER A 469 -20.90 -22.11 -29.65
N VAL A 470 -20.12 -22.49 -30.65
CA VAL A 470 -19.71 -23.88 -30.90
C VAL A 470 -18.21 -24.06 -30.64
N VAL A 471 -17.85 -25.01 -29.79
CA VAL A 471 -16.47 -25.29 -29.38
C VAL A 471 -16.02 -26.67 -29.89
N PRO A 472 -14.97 -26.79 -30.70
CA PRO A 472 -14.45 -28.08 -31.13
C PRO A 472 -14.03 -28.95 -29.92
N PRO A 473 -14.39 -30.25 -29.89
CA PRO A 473 -13.95 -31.20 -28.86
C PRO A 473 -12.51 -31.67 -29.12
N VAL A 474 -11.59 -30.71 -29.29
CA VAL A 474 -10.18 -30.93 -29.61
C VAL A 474 -9.33 -30.11 -28.64
N TRP A 475 -8.29 -30.73 -28.09
CA TRP A 475 -7.29 -30.05 -27.27
C TRP A 475 -5.89 -30.26 -27.84
N ILE A 476 -5.10 -29.18 -27.83
CA ILE A 476 -3.69 -29.17 -28.20
C ILE A 476 -2.92 -28.69 -26.97
N ALA A 477 -1.95 -29.48 -26.52
CA ALA A 477 -1.12 -29.15 -25.37
C ALA A 477 -0.38 -27.81 -25.57
N THR A 478 -0.15 -27.05 -24.51
CA THR A 478 0.48 -25.71 -24.62
C THR A 478 1.94 -25.78 -25.09
N ASP A 479 2.61 -26.90 -24.84
CA ASP A 479 3.96 -27.22 -25.34
C ASP A 479 3.97 -27.82 -26.76
N LYS A 480 2.78 -28.00 -27.36
CA LYS A 480 2.53 -28.65 -28.64
C LYS A 480 2.94 -30.13 -28.72
N GLN A 481 3.08 -30.84 -27.59
CA GLN A 481 3.49 -32.25 -27.59
C GLN A 481 2.34 -33.26 -27.59
N SER A 482 1.08 -32.84 -27.57
CA SER A 482 -0.07 -33.74 -27.72
C SER A 482 -1.27 -33.05 -28.38
N LEU A 483 -1.96 -33.82 -29.23
CA LEU A 483 -3.27 -33.53 -29.80
C LEU A 483 -4.25 -34.59 -29.30
N CYS A 484 -5.33 -34.18 -28.65
CA CYS A 484 -6.32 -35.08 -28.07
C CYS A 484 -7.74 -34.74 -28.55
N PHE A 485 -8.53 -35.79 -28.83
CA PHE A 485 -9.99 -35.69 -28.94
C PHE A 485 -10.61 -35.74 -27.55
N LEU A 486 -11.60 -34.89 -27.31
CA LEU A 486 -12.36 -34.84 -26.05
C LEU A 486 -13.65 -35.64 -26.23
N ASN A 487 -13.59 -36.92 -25.84
CA ASN A 487 -14.70 -37.86 -25.90
C ASN A 487 -15.68 -37.61 -24.74
N LEU A 488 -16.42 -36.52 -24.86
CA LEU A 488 -17.34 -36.04 -23.83
C LEU A 488 -18.73 -36.66 -24.02
N HIS A 489 -19.40 -37.01 -22.91
CA HIS A 489 -20.65 -37.77 -22.96
C HIS A 489 -21.84 -36.92 -23.42
N GLN A 490 -22.32 -37.19 -24.64
CA GLN A 490 -23.38 -36.42 -25.31
C GLN A 490 -24.81 -36.98 -25.11
N GLY A 491 -24.97 -38.07 -24.35
CA GLY A 491 -26.26 -38.76 -24.15
C GLY A 491 -26.32 -40.13 -24.83
N GLU A 492 -27.49 -40.50 -25.37
CA GLU A 492 -27.76 -41.87 -25.85
C GLU A 492 -27.05 -42.26 -27.16
N GLN A 493 -26.63 -41.28 -27.98
CA GLN A 493 -25.80 -41.51 -29.17
C GLN A 493 -24.75 -40.39 -29.30
N PRO A 494 -23.44 -40.71 -29.38
CA PRO A 494 -22.41 -39.72 -29.60
C PRO A 494 -22.33 -39.33 -31.08
N VAL A 495 -22.39 -38.03 -31.36
CA VAL A 495 -22.08 -37.46 -32.68
C VAL A 495 -20.57 -37.27 -32.76
N LEU A 496 -19.95 -37.77 -33.84
CA LEU A 496 -18.51 -37.82 -34.02
C LEU A 496 -18.09 -37.22 -35.38
N PRO A 497 -17.02 -36.40 -35.42
CA PRO A 497 -16.61 -35.69 -36.62
C PRO A 497 -15.94 -36.61 -37.64
N THR A 498 -16.04 -36.23 -38.90
CA THR A 498 -15.16 -36.75 -39.97
C THR A 498 -13.75 -36.18 -39.81
N ALA A 499 -12.76 -36.82 -40.44
CA ALA A 499 -11.40 -36.28 -40.48
C ALA A 499 -11.33 -34.88 -41.12
N ALA A 500 -12.25 -34.55 -42.04
CA ALA A 500 -12.35 -33.23 -42.65
C ALA A 500 -12.81 -32.16 -41.65
N GLU A 501 -13.90 -32.39 -40.91
CA GLU A 501 -14.39 -31.45 -39.89
C GLU A 501 -13.38 -31.23 -38.75
N LEU A 502 -12.60 -32.26 -38.40
CA LEU A 502 -11.46 -32.11 -37.49
C LEU A 502 -10.33 -31.27 -38.09
N SER A 503 -10.00 -31.47 -39.38
CA SER A 503 -8.98 -30.66 -40.06
C SER A 503 -9.39 -29.18 -40.22
N GLU A 504 -10.68 -28.88 -40.39
CA GLU A 504 -11.18 -27.50 -40.40
C GLU A 504 -11.19 -26.88 -38.98
N SER A 505 -11.37 -27.70 -37.95
CA SER A 505 -11.29 -27.30 -36.53
C SER A 505 -9.87 -27.09 -36.02
N ILE A 506 -8.84 -27.48 -36.78
CA ILE A 506 -7.42 -27.38 -36.43
C ILE A 506 -6.75 -26.49 -37.48
N GLU A 507 -6.39 -25.25 -37.12
CA GLU A 507 -5.91 -24.18 -38.03
C GLU A 507 -4.58 -24.47 -38.79
N THR A 508 -4.09 -25.71 -38.78
CA THR A 508 -2.78 -26.14 -39.27
C THR A 508 -2.84 -27.55 -39.85
N ASP A 509 -2.10 -27.80 -40.92
CA ASP A 509 -1.98 -29.11 -41.59
C ASP A 509 -1.37 -30.16 -40.63
N VAL A 510 -2.11 -31.25 -40.37
CA VAL A 510 -1.83 -32.24 -39.31
C VAL A 510 -2.24 -33.65 -39.77
N ASP A 511 -1.40 -34.65 -39.46
CA ASP A 511 -1.64 -36.05 -39.86
C ASP A 511 -2.74 -36.73 -39.02
N LEU A 512 -3.98 -36.59 -39.48
CA LEU A 512 -5.15 -37.24 -38.90
C LEU A 512 -5.36 -38.70 -39.41
N SER A 513 -4.37 -39.36 -40.01
CA SER A 513 -4.55 -40.73 -40.56
C SER A 513 -4.92 -41.79 -39.52
N ALA A 514 -4.66 -41.53 -38.23
CA ALA A 514 -5.12 -42.38 -37.13
C ALA A 514 -6.61 -42.19 -36.78
N TRP A 515 -7.24 -41.08 -37.17
CA TRP A 515 -8.58 -40.69 -36.70
C TRP A 515 -9.67 -41.68 -37.09
N ASP A 516 -9.72 -42.14 -38.34
CA ASP A 516 -10.79 -43.04 -38.80
C ASP A 516 -10.80 -44.38 -38.02
N GLY A 517 -9.63 -44.82 -37.55
CA GLY A 517 -9.51 -45.95 -36.62
C GLY A 517 -10.06 -45.65 -35.24
N ILE A 518 -9.63 -44.53 -34.63
CA ILE A 518 -10.11 -44.06 -33.32
C ILE A 518 -11.62 -43.86 -33.33
N ARG A 519 -12.15 -43.21 -34.37
CA ARG A 519 -13.59 -43.00 -34.60
C ARG A 519 -14.34 -44.33 -34.66
N SER A 520 -13.84 -45.32 -35.41
CA SER A 520 -14.47 -46.64 -35.51
C SER A 520 -14.56 -47.34 -34.14
N GLN A 521 -13.54 -47.16 -33.28
CA GLN A 521 -13.53 -47.72 -31.93
C GLN A 521 -14.42 -46.96 -30.94
N LEU A 522 -14.61 -45.65 -31.15
CA LEU A 522 -15.60 -44.84 -30.44
C LEU A 522 -17.04 -45.24 -30.82
N GLU A 523 -17.34 -45.37 -32.11
CA GLU A 523 -18.65 -45.82 -32.60
C GLU A 523 -19.00 -47.25 -32.14
N ALA A 524 -18.00 -48.12 -31.97
CA ALA A 524 -18.15 -49.46 -31.42
C ALA A 524 -18.23 -49.52 -29.88
N GLY A 525 -17.94 -48.41 -29.18
CA GLY A 525 -17.86 -48.37 -27.71
C GLY A 525 -16.65 -49.11 -27.12
N GLU A 526 -15.61 -49.38 -27.91
CA GLU A 526 -14.36 -49.98 -27.45
C GLU A 526 -13.48 -48.95 -26.71
N LEU A 527 -13.51 -47.69 -27.14
CA LEU A 527 -12.89 -46.57 -26.44
C LEU A 527 -13.94 -45.84 -25.57
N THR A 528 -13.66 -45.74 -24.27
CA THR A 528 -14.52 -45.05 -23.30
C THR A 528 -13.80 -43.99 -22.48
N ASP A 529 -12.48 -43.84 -22.66
CA ASP A 529 -11.70 -42.76 -22.05
C ASP A 529 -12.19 -41.39 -22.55
N PRO A 530 -12.27 -40.36 -21.68
CA PRO A 530 -12.81 -39.05 -22.05
C PRO A 530 -11.80 -38.13 -22.74
N ILE A 531 -10.52 -38.49 -22.73
CA ILE A 531 -9.40 -37.80 -23.39
C ILE A 531 -8.66 -38.85 -24.21
N ILE A 532 -8.69 -38.75 -25.52
CA ILE A 532 -8.10 -39.75 -26.43
C ILE A 532 -6.98 -39.10 -27.24
N PRO A 533 -5.72 -39.54 -27.11
CA PRO A 533 -4.62 -39.00 -27.91
C PRO A 533 -4.78 -39.40 -29.38
N ILE A 534 -4.78 -38.40 -30.27
CA ILE A 534 -4.70 -38.58 -31.72
C ILE A 534 -3.22 -38.62 -32.14
N ILE A 535 -2.41 -37.69 -31.62
CA ILE A 535 -0.97 -37.57 -31.93
C ILE A 535 -0.21 -37.21 -30.65
N GLN A 536 0.97 -37.78 -30.45
CA GLN A 536 1.94 -37.39 -29.43
C GLN A 536 3.29 -37.08 -30.08
N GLY A 537 3.90 -35.97 -29.66
CA GLY A 537 5.25 -35.56 -30.07
C GLY A 537 6.34 -36.32 -29.32
N THR A 538 7.59 -35.91 -29.51
CA THR A 538 8.74 -36.45 -28.78
C THR A 538 9.34 -35.40 -27.86
N VAL A 539 9.43 -35.74 -26.56
CA VAL A 539 9.86 -34.82 -25.51
C VAL A 539 11.35 -34.47 -25.66
N PRO A 540 11.75 -33.18 -25.64
CA PRO A 540 13.16 -32.79 -25.58
C PRO A 540 13.79 -33.23 -24.25
N VAL A 541 14.98 -33.83 -24.30
CA VAL A 541 15.70 -34.30 -23.11
C VAL A 541 16.50 -33.12 -22.52
N PRO A 542 16.30 -32.75 -21.24
CA PRO A 542 17.08 -31.68 -20.61
C PRO A 542 18.59 -31.98 -20.56
N GLY A 543 19.40 -30.92 -20.54
CA GLY A 543 20.85 -31.03 -20.32
C GLY A 543 21.21 -31.27 -18.85
N GLU A 544 22.48 -31.60 -18.60
CA GLU A 544 23.03 -31.64 -17.24
C GLU A 544 23.58 -30.27 -16.85
N ASP A 545 23.12 -29.70 -15.74
CA ASP A 545 23.62 -28.43 -15.19
C ASP A 545 25.08 -28.56 -14.69
N GLY A 546 25.86 -27.51 -14.95
CA GLY A 546 27.22 -27.33 -14.43
C GLY A 546 27.21 -27.05 -12.93
N ARG A 547 28.14 -27.67 -12.20
CA ARG A 547 28.14 -27.69 -10.73
C ARG A 547 29.55 -27.62 -10.14
N PHE A 548 29.63 -27.20 -8.88
CA PHE A 548 30.85 -27.23 -8.08
C PHE A 548 30.68 -28.19 -6.90
N GLU A 549 31.58 -29.15 -6.77
CA GLU A 549 31.64 -30.11 -5.66
C GLU A 549 32.77 -29.70 -4.72
N TRP A 550 32.42 -29.34 -3.48
CA TRP A 550 33.40 -28.91 -2.47
C TRP A 550 34.13 -30.11 -1.86
N ALA A 551 35.46 -30.08 -1.89
CA ALA A 551 36.30 -31.09 -1.24
C ALA A 551 36.59 -30.75 0.23
N ILE A 552 36.62 -29.45 0.58
CA ILE A 552 36.68 -28.96 1.95
C ILE A 552 35.30 -28.55 2.48
N LYS A 553 35.10 -28.60 3.79
CA LYS A 553 33.90 -28.04 4.43
C LYS A 553 34.04 -26.53 4.55
N VAL A 554 33.23 -25.77 3.83
CA VAL A 554 33.21 -24.30 3.87
C VAL A 554 31.90 -23.81 4.48
N GLY A 555 31.98 -22.88 5.43
CA GLY A 555 30.84 -22.36 6.20
C GLY A 555 30.95 -22.68 7.69
N GLY A 556 30.61 -21.70 8.53
CA GLY A 556 30.70 -21.81 9.98
C GLY A 556 29.69 -22.79 10.58
N ARG A 557 30.04 -23.37 11.73
CA ARG A 557 29.14 -24.16 12.58
C ARG A 557 28.30 -23.21 13.45
N ALA A 558 27.11 -23.65 13.85
CA ALA A 558 26.26 -22.87 14.75
C ALA A 558 26.92 -22.60 16.13
N GLY A 559 27.77 -23.53 16.56
CA GLY A 559 28.56 -23.57 17.78
C GLY A 559 29.10 -25.00 18.01
N LYS A 560 29.71 -25.25 19.18
CA LYS A 560 30.02 -26.59 19.68
C LYS A 560 28.93 -27.02 20.68
N ILE A 561 28.37 -28.21 20.52
CA ILE A 561 27.52 -28.82 21.57
C ILE A 561 28.44 -29.29 22.69
N LEU A 562 28.14 -28.90 23.93
CA LEU A 562 28.84 -29.34 25.14
C LEU A 562 28.18 -30.60 25.72
N ASP A 563 28.88 -31.29 26.63
CA ASP A 563 28.45 -32.60 27.13
C ASP A 563 27.19 -32.55 28.02
N ASP A 564 26.76 -31.35 28.44
CA ASP A 564 25.49 -31.09 29.11
C ASP A 564 24.30 -30.89 28.13
N GLY A 565 24.57 -30.86 26.82
CA GLY A 565 23.61 -30.58 25.75
C GLY A 565 23.38 -29.09 25.45
N SER A 566 24.08 -28.18 26.13
CA SER A 566 24.11 -26.76 25.76
C SER A 566 24.95 -26.54 24.50
N ILE A 567 24.85 -25.35 23.90
CA ILE A 567 25.62 -24.98 22.70
C ILE A 567 26.51 -23.79 23.02
N ASP A 568 27.83 -24.00 23.05
CA ASP A 568 28.77 -22.89 23.03
C ASP A 568 28.74 -22.22 21.66
N LEU A 569 28.12 -21.04 21.60
CA LEU A 569 28.03 -20.20 20.42
C LEU A 569 29.36 -19.49 20.09
N ARG A 570 30.45 -19.77 20.81
CA ARG A 570 31.78 -19.18 20.58
C ARG A 570 32.65 -20.04 19.66
N ASP A 571 32.74 -21.38 19.81
CA ASP A 571 33.44 -22.26 18.84
C ASP A 571 32.65 -22.46 17.53
N ARG A 572 32.61 -21.41 16.69
CA ARG A 572 31.88 -21.38 15.40
C ARG A 572 32.71 -21.71 14.17
N ARG A 573 34.04 -21.51 14.22
CA ARG A 573 35.01 -21.77 13.12
C ARG A 573 34.51 -21.31 11.75
N LEU A 574 34.27 -20.01 11.62
CA LEU A 574 33.66 -19.40 10.44
C LEU A 574 34.57 -19.37 9.19
N ILE A 575 35.88 -19.56 9.34
CA ILE A 575 36.86 -19.53 8.26
C ILE A 575 37.57 -20.88 8.17
N THR A 576 37.54 -21.51 6.99
CA THR A 576 38.28 -22.74 6.70
C THR A 576 39.63 -22.37 6.09
N VAL A 577 40.73 -22.81 6.71
CA VAL A 577 42.10 -22.57 6.22
C VAL A 577 42.55 -23.75 5.37
N ALA A 578 43.11 -23.49 4.19
CA ALA A 578 43.73 -24.48 3.32
C ALA A 578 45.27 -24.38 3.36
N GLN A 579 45.94 -25.49 3.11
CA GLN A 579 47.39 -25.64 2.98
C GLN A 579 47.83 -25.71 1.51
N PRO A 580 49.09 -25.37 1.17
CA PRO A 580 49.65 -25.59 -0.16
C PRO A 580 49.47 -27.04 -0.64
N GLY A 581 48.76 -27.22 -1.75
CA GLY A 581 48.40 -28.50 -2.34
C GLY A 581 46.96 -28.97 -2.08
N ASP A 582 46.26 -28.43 -1.07
CA ASP A 582 44.90 -28.86 -0.70
C ASP A 582 43.91 -28.66 -1.86
N LEU A 583 43.10 -29.69 -2.13
CA LEU A 583 41.98 -29.61 -3.06
C LEU A 583 40.83 -28.86 -2.38
N LEU A 584 40.43 -27.72 -2.95
CA LEU A 584 39.30 -26.91 -2.47
C LEU A 584 37.96 -27.48 -2.98
N GLY A 585 37.95 -27.95 -4.23
CA GLY A 585 36.80 -28.57 -4.87
C GLY A 585 36.99 -28.72 -6.38
N SER A 586 35.95 -29.19 -7.05
CA SER A 586 35.96 -29.56 -8.47
C SER A 586 34.75 -28.97 -9.20
N SER A 587 34.96 -28.31 -10.34
CA SER A 587 33.86 -27.85 -11.22
C SER A 587 33.63 -28.81 -12.37
N TYR A 588 32.36 -29.01 -12.73
CA TYR A 588 31.91 -29.78 -13.89
C TYR A 588 31.11 -28.85 -14.81
N VAL A 589 31.49 -28.76 -16.09
CA VAL A 589 30.79 -27.94 -17.09
C VAL A 589 29.41 -28.51 -17.45
N ALA A 590 28.49 -27.66 -17.90
CA ALA A 590 27.16 -28.11 -18.32
C ALA A 590 27.21 -28.95 -19.62
N LYS A 591 26.33 -29.95 -19.74
CA LYS A 591 26.12 -30.72 -20.98
C LYS A 591 24.81 -30.28 -21.66
N PRO A 592 24.80 -30.06 -22.99
CA PRO A 592 23.56 -29.74 -23.70
C PRO A 592 22.61 -30.95 -23.72
N GLY A 593 21.31 -30.66 -23.64
CA GLY A 593 20.24 -31.66 -23.87
C GLY A 593 20.05 -32.00 -25.34
N SER A 594 19.17 -32.95 -25.65
CA SER A 594 18.79 -33.28 -27.03
C SER A 594 17.42 -32.70 -27.40
N PRO A 595 17.24 -32.19 -28.64
CA PRO A 595 15.96 -31.67 -29.09
C PRO A 595 14.88 -32.76 -29.19
N GLY A 596 13.63 -32.32 -29.10
CA GLY A 596 12.43 -33.10 -29.36
C GLY A 596 11.71 -32.60 -30.62
N VAL A 597 10.48 -33.08 -30.86
CA VAL A 597 9.65 -32.70 -32.01
C VAL A 597 8.20 -32.54 -31.57
N ASP A 598 7.55 -31.44 -31.95
CA ASP A 598 6.13 -31.17 -31.65
C ASP A 598 5.16 -31.91 -32.60
N VAL A 599 3.85 -31.88 -32.31
CA VAL A 599 2.83 -32.57 -33.16
C VAL A 599 2.65 -31.95 -34.55
N PHE A 600 3.32 -30.83 -34.84
CA PHE A 600 3.35 -30.17 -36.16
C PHE A 600 4.68 -30.41 -36.89
N GLY A 601 5.56 -31.26 -36.34
CA GLY A 601 6.85 -31.61 -36.93
C GLY A 601 7.97 -30.59 -36.70
N ALA A 602 7.78 -29.59 -35.82
CA ALA A 602 8.79 -28.58 -35.52
C ALA A 602 9.75 -29.02 -34.39
N GLU A 603 11.03 -28.65 -34.51
CA GLU A 603 12.07 -29.02 -33.55
C GLU A 603 11.94 -28.25 -32.21
N LEU A 604 11.69 -28.98 -31.13
CA LEU A 604 11.62 -28.44 -29.77
C LEU A 604 13.02 -28.40 -29.15
N SER A 605 13.59 -27.20 -29.02
CA SER A 605 14.86 -26.99 -28.33
C SER A 605 14.75 -27.29 -26.83
N PRO A 606 15.70 -28.02 -26.22
CA PRO A 606 15.68 -28.30 -24.79
C PRO A 606 16.01 -27.02 -23.98
N PRO A 607 15.63 -26.96 -22.69
CA PRO A 607 16.04 -25.87 -21.80
C PRO A 607 17.57 -25.72 -21.76
N PRO A 608 18.12 -24.49 -21.85
CA PRO A 608 19.56 -24.29 -21.79
C PRO A 608 20.10 -24.56 -20.39
N ALA A 609 20.83 -25.66 -20.24
CA ALA A 609 21.49 -26.05 -19.00
C ALA A 609 22.37 -24.92 -18.44
N CYS A 610 22.37 -24.77 -17.12
CA CYS A 610 23.08 -23.71 -16.44
C CYS A 610 24.57 -24.03 -16.33
N ASP A 611 25.41 -23.26 -17.02
CA ASP A 611 26.85 -23.46 -17.01
C ASP A 611 27.53 -22.84 -15.77
N ILE A 612 28.75 -23.27 -15.46
CA ILE A 612 29.50 -22.80 -14.29
C ILE A 612 30.85 -22.20 -14.69
N GLU A 613 31.11 -20.97 -14.24
CA GLU A 613 32.32 -20.21 -14.54
C GLU A 613 33.06 -19.91 -13.24
N VAL A 614 34.01 -20.77 -12.87
CA VAL A 614 34.85 -20.55 -11.68
C VAL A 614 35.97 -19.56 -12.02
N VAL A 615 36.18 -18.58 -11.15
CA VAL A 615 37.25 -17.58 -11.24
C VAL A 615 38.07 -17.65 -9.97
N CYS A 616 39.27 -18.21 -10.06
CA CYS A 616 40.27 -18.22 -8.99
C CYS A 616 41.07 -16.92 -8.92
N ASP A 617 41.68 -16.65 -7.76
CA ASP A 617 42.78 -15.70 -7.64
C ASP A 617 44.14 -16.35 -7.97
N ALA A 618 45.23 -15.59 -7.88
CA ALA A 618 46.57 -16.07 -8.20
C ALA A 618 47.15 -17.11 -7.21
N ARG A 619 46.46 -17.39 -6.10
CA ARG A 619 46.85 -18.38 -5.08
C ARG A 619 46.13 -19.70 -5.24
N ILE A 620 45.21 -19.83 -6.20
CA ILE A 620 44.44 -21.05 -6.44
C ILE A 620 44.72 -21.53 -7.87
N GLU A 621 45.37 -22.68 -7.99
CA GLU A 621 45.68 -23.31 -9.27
C GLU A 621 44.48 -24.13 -9.76
N ALA A 622 43.95 -23.78 -10.93
CA ALA A 622 42.93 -24.56 -11.63
C ALA A 622 43.62 -25.60 -12.53
N ARG A 623 43.40 -26.89 -12.23
CA ARG A 623 43.95 -28.05 -12.94
C ARG A 623 42.85 -28.75 -13.74
N PRO A 624 42.81 -28.61 -15.08
CA PRO A 624 41.88 -29.37 -15.91
C PRO A 624 42.12 -30.87 -15.79
N GLN A 625 41.02 -31.63 -15.74
CA GLN A 625 40.99 -33.09 -15.70
C GLN A 625 40.19 -33.61 -16.92
N ASP A 626 40.05 -34.93 -17.03
CA ASP A 626 39.21 -35.56 -18.04
C ASP A 626 37.71 -35.17 -17.91
N GLU A 627 36.95 -35.44 -18.98
CA GLU A 627 35.48 -35.25 -19.07
C GLU A 627 34.94 -33.83 -18.77
N GLY A 628 35.80 -32.81 -18.79
CA GLY A 628 35.38 -31.42 -18.53
C GLY A 628 35.30 -31.06 -17.05
N ARG A 629 35.91 -31.87 -16.19
CA ARG A 629 36.18 -31.54 -14.78
C ARG A 629 37.38 -30.59 -14.67
N ILE A 630 37.36 -29.69 -13.70
CA ILE A 630 38.53 -28.88 -13.30
C ILE A 630 38.65 -28.92 -11.78
N ASP A 631 39.83 -29.25 -11.26
CA ASP A 631 40.16 -29.28 -9.83
C ASP A 631 40.85 -27.98 -9.40
N TYR A 632 40.47 -27.44 -8.25
CA TYR A 632 41.01 -26.17 -7.74
C TYR A 632 41.85 -26.44 -6.49
N HIS A 633 43.15 -26.23 -6.59
CA HIS A 633 44.10 -26.45 -5.50
C HIS A 633 44.63 -25.14 -4.92
N ALA A 634 44.82 -25.09 -3.60
CA ALA A 634 45.57 -24.01 -2.97
C ALA A 634 47.06 -24.09 -3.34
N VAL A 635 47.67 -22.97 -3.70
CA VAL A 635 49.12 -22.80 -3.97
C VAL A 635 49.83 -22.24 -2.75
N GLU A 636 49.18 -21.32 -2.04
CA GLU A 636 49.64 -20.71 -0.80
C GLU A 636 48.70 -21.09 0.36
N GLN A 637 49.19 -20.99 1.60
CA GLN A 637 48.35 -21.12 2.80
C GLN A 637 47.40 -19.92 2.93
N GLY A 638 46.13 -20.16 3.26
CA GLY A 638 45.20 -19.05 3.52
C GLY A 638 43.79 -19.48 3.91
N GLY A 639 43.01 -18.52 4.43
CA GLY A 639 41.57 -18.67 4.64
C GLY A 639 40.83 -18.67 3.31
N VAL A 640 40.05 -19.72 3.07
CA VAL A 640 39.25 -19.90 1.84
C VAL A 640 37.96 -19.12 1.95
N THR A 641 37.69 -18.32 0.92
CA THR A 641 36.43 -17.58 0.76
C THR A 641 35.86 -17.82 -0.63
N PHE A 642 34.55 -17.61 -0.77
CA PHE A 642 33.89 -17.64 -2.08
C PHE A 642 32.77 -16.61 -2.18
N THR A 643 32.49 -16.19 -3.41
CA THR A 643 31.30 -15.39 -3.73
C THR A 643 30.65 -15.95 -4.99
N GLU A 644 29.32 -16.00 -5.02
CA GLU A 644 28.57 -16.53 -6.16
C GLU A 644 27.68 -15.44 -6.78
N GLU A 645 27.76 -15.29 -8.11
CA GLU A 645 26.94 -14.39 -8.90
C GLU A 645 26.21 -15.15 -10.00
N SER A 646 24.90 -14.95 -10.17
CA SER A 646 24.16 -15.42 -11.35
C SER A 646 24.20 -14.36 -12.46
N ARG A 647 24.53 -14.77 -13.69
CA ARG A 647 24.55 -13.91 -14.89
C ARG A 647 23.99 -14.68 -16.10
N ARG A 648 23.74 -13.99 -17.22
CA ARG A 648 23.44 -14.62 -18.53
C ARG A 648 24.56 -14.33 -19.53
N LYS A 649 24.99 -15.35 -20.27
CA LYS A 649 26.08 -15.31 -21.26
C LYS A 649 25.54 -15.86 -22.59
N ARG A 650 25.28 -14.99 -23.57
CA ARG A 650 24.60 -15.34 -24.85
C ARG A 650 23.26 -16.09 -24.66
N GLY A 651 22.45 -15.66 -23.68
CA GLY A 651 21.15 -16.26 -23.36
C GLY A 651 21.20 -17.39 -22.34
N ILE A 652 22.28 -18.19 -22.35
CA ILE A 652 22.52 -19.29 -21.38
C ILE A 652 22.68 -18.71 -19.97
N PRO A 653 22.02 -19.27 -18.93
CA PRO A 653 22.28 -18.90 -17.54
C PRO A 653 23.64 -19.45 -17.08
N VAL A 654 24.43 -18.63 -16.39
CA VAL A 654 25.76 -18.99 -15.91
C VAL A 654 25.92 -18.61 -14.44
N ARG A 655 26.34 -19.57 -13.61
CA ARG A 655 26.74 -19.36 -12.22
C ARG A 655 28.23 -19.04 -12.20
N ARG A 656 28.59 -17.82 -11.78
CA ARG A 656 29.99 -17.42 -11.61
C ARG A 656 30.38 -17.57 -10.14
N LEU A 657 31.27 -18.51 -9.87
CA LEU A 657 31.85 -18.73 -8.54
C LEU A 657 33.24 -18.08 -8.49
N ARG A 658 33.46 -17.06 -7.66
CA ARG A 658 34.83 -16.64 -7.33
C ARG A 658 35.33 -17.44 -6.13
N LEU A 659 36.55 -17.94 -6.23
CA LEU A 659 37.31 -18.53 -5.12
C LEU A 659 38.49 -17.61 -4.78
N SER A 660 38.77 -17.39 -3.49
CA SER A 660 39.92 -16.57 -3.07
C SER A 660 40.54 -17.03 -1.75
N LEU A 661 41.87 -16.90 -1.65
CA LEU A 661 42.69 -17.25 -0.50
C LEU A 661 43.33 -16.00 0.14
N PHE A 662 43.07 -15.80 1.43
CA PHE A 662 43.68 -14.70 2.19
C PHE A 662 44.68 -15.22 3.22
N ALA A 663 45.92 -14.73 3.15
CA ALA A 663 47.00 -15.08 4.08
C ALA A 663 46.84 -14.43 5.48
N VAL A 664 45.99 -13.41 5.58
CA VAL A 664 45.65 -12.68 6.80
C VAL A 664 44.16 -12.85 7.05
N SER A 665 43.76 -13.11 8.30
CA SER A 665 42.36 -13.11 8.70
C SER A 665 41.94 -11.69 9.10
N GLU A 666 41.23 -10.98 8.21
CA GLU A 666 40.71 -9.64 8.47
C GLU A 666 39.27 -9.69 8.99
N ILE A 667 39.07 -9.25 10.23
CA ILE A 667 37.78 -9.14 10.91
C ILE A 667 37.47 -7.65 11.02
N SER A 668 36.54 -7.16 10.19
CA SER A 668 36.24 -5.72 10.07
C SER A 668 35.47 -5.12 11.25
N GLY A 669 35.00 -5.95 12.18
CA GLY A 669 34.27 -5.55 13.40
C GLY A 669 34.93 -6.08 14.68
N ASP A 670 34.11 -6.26 15.71
CA ASP A 670 34.53 -6.82 17.00
C ASP A 670 34.62 -8.36 16.96
N VAL A 671 35.43 -8.94 17.86
CA VAL A 671 35.40 -10.37 18.18
C VAL A 671 34.37 -10.60 19.29
N ASP A 672 33.19 -11.08 18.93
CA ASP A 672 31.99 -11.19 19.78
C ASP A 672 31.14 -12.44 19.43
N TYR A 673 29.89 -12.52 19.91
CA TYR A 673 29.01 -13.65 19.64
C TYR A 673 28.59 -13.83 18.16
N SER A 674 28.85 -12.86 17.28
CA SER A 674 28.64 -13.00 15.84
C SER A 674 29.83 -13.69 15.16
N THR A 675 31.06 -13.34 15.55
CA THR A 675 32.33 -13.83 15.00
C THR A 675 32.88 -15.08 15.69
N GLY A 676 32.58 -15.27 16.98
CA GLY A 676 33.05 -16.40 17.77
C GLY A 676 34.51 -16.28 18.23
N HIS A 677 35.07 -17.38 18.74
CA HIS A 677 36.50 -17.50 18.98
C HIS A 677 37.28 -17.60 17.66
N VAL A 678 38.45 -16.97 17.62
CA VAL A 678 39.34 -16.97 16.46
C VAL A 678 40.50 -17.93 16.74
N ASP A 679 40.71 -18.90 15.86
CA ASP A 679 41.87 -19.79 15.85
C ASP A 679 42.38 -19.86 14.40
N PHE A 680 43.48 -19.17 14.12
CA PHE A 680 43.96 -18.94 12.76
C PHE A 680 45.46 -19.22 12.62
N ARG A 681 45.82 -19.96 11.56
CA ARG A 681 47.22 -20.21 11.21
C ARG A 681 47.70 -19.16 10.21
N GLY A 682 48.12 -18.02 10.74
CA GLY A 682 48.61 -16.85 10.02
C GLY A 682 48.48 -15.59 10.89
N ASP A 683 48.55 -14.41 10.29
CA ASP A 683 48.30 -13.14 10.98
C ASP A 683 46.79 -12.85 11.09
N VAL A 684 46.38 -12.18 12.17
CA VAL A 684 45.00 -11.78 12.44
C VAL A 684 44.91 -10.27 12.59
N VAL A 685 43.99 -9.64 11.86
CA VAL A 685 43.72 -8.19 11.94
C VAL A 685 42.25 -7.99 12.32
N ILE A 686 42.02 -7.38 13.48
CA ILE A 686 40.69 -7.07 14.02
C ILE A 686 40.53 -5.55 13.99
N GLY A 687 39.61 -5.05 13.17
CA GLY A 687 39.33 -3.60 13.07
C GLY A 687 38.65 -3.04 14.31
N GLY A 688 37.86 -3.87 15.00
CA GLY A 688 37.18 -3.54 16.26
C GLY A 688 37.96 -3.95 17.52
N SER A 689 37.21 -4.31 18.56
CA SER A 689 37.68 -4.73 19.88
C SER A 689 37.46 -6.23 20.11
N VAL A 690 38.22 -6.84 21.03
CA VAL A 690 37.94 -8.20 21.50
C VAL A 690 37.04 -8.12 22.74
N LYS A 691 35.84 -8.70 22.66
CA LYS A 691 34.83 -8.64 23.73
C LYS A 691 35.15 -9.54 24.92
N PRO A 692 34.49 -9.34 26.09
CA PRO A 692 34.75 -10.12 27.28
C PRO A 692 34.62 -11.61 27.07
N LEU A 693 35.54 -12.39 27.64
CA LEU A 693 35.60 -13.85 27.55
C LEU A 693 35.82 -14.43 26.13
N PHE A 694 36.20 -13.61 25.13
CA PHE A 694 36.56 -14.12 23.80
C PHE A 694 38.05 -14.48 23.70
N ARG A 695 38.35 -15.53 22.92
CA ARG A 695 39.71 -16.03 22.69
C ARG A 695 40.12 -15.79 21.23
N VAL A 696 41.35 -15.32 21.03
CA VAL A 696 42.01 -15.13 19.73
C VAL A 696 43.37 -15.84 19.76
N LYS A 697 43.54 -16.84 18.91
CA LYS A 697 44.81 -17.54 18.68
C LYS A 697 45.29 -17.30 17.25
N ALA A 698 46.56 -16.93 17.11
CA ALA A 698 47.25 -16.72 15.84
C ALA A 698 48.63 -17.36 15.89
N THR A 699 49.02 -18.09 14.82
CA THR A 699 50.43 -18.51 14.69
C THR A 699 51.34 -17.39 14.19
N GLY A 700 50.78 -16.35 13.59
CA GLY A 700 51.45 -15.08 13.28
C GLY A 700 51.18 -14.02 14.34
N SER A 701 51.14 -12.77 13.92
CA SER A 701 50.88 -11.59 14.77
C SER A 701 49.38 -11.28 14.88
N VAL A 702 48.99 -10.57 15.94
CA VAL A 702 47.60 -10.12 16.18
C VAL A 702 47.56 -8.60 16.25
N THR A 703 46.82 -7.96 15.35
CA THR A 703 46.56 -6.52 15.37
C THR A 703 45.10 -6.25 15.73
N ILE A 704 44.85 -5.38 16.70
CA ILE A 704 43.52 -5.01 17.20
C ILE A 704 43.39 -3.48 17.17
N GLY A 705 42.47 -2.95 16.37
CA GLY A 705 42.25 -1.50 16.24
C GLY A 705 41.61 -0.86 17.47
N GLY A 706 40.71 -1.60 18.13
CA GLY A 706 40.02 -1.21 19.36
C GLY A 706 40.71 -1.68 20.64
N ASN A 707 39.91 -2.06 21.64
CA ASN A 707 40.38 -2.47 22.95
C ASN A 707 40.39 -3.99 23.12
N VAL A 708 41.05 -4.47 24.17
CA VAL A 708 40.86 -5.81 24.73
C VAL A 708 40.06 -5.68 26.02
N GLU A 709 38.84 -6.25 26.04
CA GLU A 709 37.89 -6.15 27.15
C GLU A 709 38.06 -7.31 28.18
N PRO A 710 37.52 -7.20 29.41
CA PRO A 710 37.86 -8.08 30.54
C PRO A 710 37.67 -9.59 30.31
N GLY A 711 38.63 -10.39 30.77
CA GLY A 711 38.61 -11.85 30.64
C GLY A 711 38.89 -12.39 29.23
N ALA A 712 39.30 -11.54 28.28
CA ALA A 712 39.71 -11.98 26.96
C ALA A 712 41.10 -12.66 26.97
N TYR A 713 41.32 -13.59 26.05
CA TYR A 713 42.57 -14.34 25.91
C TYR A 713 43.14 -14.16 24.50
N ILE A 714 44.36 -13.64 24.39
CA ILE A 714 45.06 -13.45 23.10
C ILE A 714 46.40 -14.17 23.14
N GLU A 715 46.66 -14.98 22.12
CA GLU A 715 47.89 -15.76 21.94
C GLU A 715 48.37 -15.60 20.50
N ALA A 716 49.55 -15.02 20.32
CA ALA A 716 50.18 -14.76 19.03
C ALA A 716 51.58 -15.39 18.98
N GLY A 717 51.92 -16.05 17.87
CA GLY A 717 53.30 -16.48 17.60
C GLY A 717 54.23 -15.32 17.24
N GLY A 718 53.67 -14.22 16.72
CA GLY A 718 54.37 -12.96 16.44
C GLY A 718 54.11 -11.88 17.49
N ASP A 719 53.92 -10.64 17.04
CA ASP A 719 53.63 -9.49 17.88
C ASP A 719 52.14 -9.40 18.25
N VAL A 720 51.80 -8.68 19.33
CA VAL A 720 50.43 -8.25 19.63
C VAL A 720 50.35 -6.72 19.69
N ALA A 721 49.66 -6.10 18.73
CA ALA A 721 49.48 -4.65 18.64
C ALA A 721 48.03 -4.25 18.91
N VAL A 722 47.79 -3.37 19.89
CA VAL A 722 46.47 -2.91 20.33
C VAL A 722 46.40 -1.39 20.27
N GLY A 723 45.55 -0.85 19.39
CA GLY A 723 45.35 0.60 19.23
C GLY A 723 44.63 1.26 20.41
N GLY A 724 43.77 0.50 21.09
CA GLY A 724 43.15 0.84 22.36
C GLY A 724 43.98 0.41 23.57
N GLY A 725 43.30 0.13 24.68
CA GLY A 725 43.90 -0.40 25.91
C GLY A 725 43.59 -1.87 26.13
N ILE A 726 44.44 -2.54 26.91
CA ILE A 726 44.26 -3.91 27.38
C ILE A 726 43.75 -3.85 28.83
N MET A 727 42.56 -4.38 29.10
CA MET A 727 41.85 -4.09 30.36
C MET A 727 41.29 -5.33 31.04
N GLY A 728 41.27 -5.31 32.37
CA GLY A 728 40.43 -6.14 33.23
C GLY A 728 41.10 -7.39 33.80
N ASP A 729 40.55 -7.84 34.93
CA ASP A 729 40.90 -9.12 35.56
C ASP A 729 40.63 -10.30 34.61
N ARG A 730 41.38 -11.39 34.82
CA ARG A 730 41.46 -12.61 33.98
C ARG A 730 41.85 -12.37 32.51
N THR A 731 42.08 -11.13 32.06
CA THR A 731 42.60 -10.84 30.71
C THR A 731 44.06 -11.28 30.57
N VAL A 732 44.36 -12.07 29.54
CA VAL A 732 45.70 -12.63 29.29
C VAL A 732 46.15 -12.37 27.85
N ILE A 733 47.34 -11.78 27.72
CA ILE A 733 48.07 -11.63 26.45
C ILE A 733 49.33 -12.48 26.47
N GLN A 734 49.53 -13.28 25.43
CA GLN A 734 50.77 -14.02 25.15
C GLN A 734 51.24 -13.67 23.73
N ALA A 735 52.49 -13.21 23.61
CA ALA A 735 53.13 -12.89 22.32
C ALA A 735 54.48 -13.61 22.21
N GLY A 736 54.76 -14.24 21.07
CA GLY A 736 56.08 -14.80 20.78
C GLY A 736 57.14 -13.71 20.56
N SER A 737 56.71 -12.56 20.03
CA SER A 737 57.52 -11.35 19.88
C SER A 737 57.05 -10.27 20.87
N GLY A 738 56.89 -9.01 20.48
CA GLY A 738 56.59 -7.88 21.37
C GLY A 738 55.10 -7.60 21.58
N VAL A 739 54.81 -6.63 22.45
CA VAL A 739 53.44 -6.14 22.72
C VAL A 739 53.40 -4.62 22.68
N GLN A 740 52.47 -4.06 21.90
CA GLN A 740 52.22 -2.62 21.83
C GLN A 740 50.79 -2.31 22.27
N ALA A 741 50.60 -1.35 23.18
CA ALA A 741 49.29 -0.94 23.66
C ALA A 741 49.24 0.54 24.04
N LYS A 742 48.05 1.16 24.01
CA LYS A 742 47.91 2.54 24.51
C LYS A 742 48.02 2.61 26.04
N PHE A 743 47.48 1.62 26.75
CA PHE A 743 47.51 1.48 28.22
C PHE A 743 47.17 0.04 28.61
N ILE A 744 47.56 -0.38 29.83
CA ILE A 744 47.28 -1.73 30.34
C ILE A 744 46.81 -1.64 31.80
N GLU A 745 45.59 -2.10 32.07
CA GLU A 745 44.91 -2.00 33.37
C GLU A 745 44.48 -3.39 33.84
N GLN A 746 44.96 -3.84 35.01
CA GLN A 746 44.60 -5.09 35.71
C GLN A 746 44.82 -6.42 34.93
N ALA A 747 45.40 -6.37 33.73
CA ALA A 747 45.64 -7.53 32.87
C ALA A 747 47.02 -8.20 33.07
N ARG A 748 47.15 -9.44 32.58
CA ARG A 748 48.42 -10.19 32.54
C ARG A 748 48.97 -10.22 31.12
N VAL A 749 50.23 -9.80 30.95
CA VAL A 749 50.93 -9.78 29.65
C VAL A 749 52.23 -10.55 29.77
N THR A 750 52.51 -11.42 28.80
CA THR A 750 53.78 -12.16 28.70
C THR A 750 54.25 -12.15 27.24
N CYS A 751 55.49 -11.73 27.00
CA CYS A 751 56.01 -11.56 25.64
C CYS A 751 57.49 -11.92 25.51
N GLY A 752 57.89 -12.45 24.34
CA GLY A 752 59.27 -12.81 24.03
C GLY A 752 60.16 -11.61 23.65
N GLY A 753 59.55 -10.54 23.12
CA GLY A 753 60.19 -9.27 22.78
C GLY A 753 59.82 -8.13 23.74
N ASP A 754 60.02 -6.90 23.28
CA ASP A 754 59.79 -5.67 24.05
C ASP A 754 58.29 -5.37 24.28
N VAL A 755 58.00 -4.53 25.29
CA VAL A 755 56.66 -3.96 25.53
C VAL A 755 56.71 -2.44 25.41
N GLU A 756 55.87 -1.87 24.55
CA GLU A 756 55.67 -0.41 24.44
C GLU A 756 54.26 -0.01 24.87
N VAL A 757 54.17 0.95 25.81
CA VAL A 757 52.91 1.42 26.37
C VAL A 757 52.77 2.93 26.23
N GLY A 758 51.81 3.39 25.45
CA GLY A 758 51.66 4.83 25.10
C GLY A 758 51.20 5.77 26.23
N SER A 759 50.85 5.24 27.42
CA SER A 759 50.28 6.00 28.53
C SER A 759 50.74 5.50 29.90
N HIS A 760 50.25 4.33 30.34
CA HIS A 760 50.52 3.82 31.69
C HIS A 760 50.21 2.32 31.86
N LEU A 761 50.81 1.73 32.90
CA LEU A 761 50.48 0.43 33.50
C LEU A 761 49.82 0.66 34.88
N LEU A 762 48.66 0.06 35.11
CA LEU A 762 47.93 0.10 36.39
C LEU A 762 47.57 -1.31 36.84
N GLU A 763 48.12 -1.75 37.98
CA GLU A 763 47.85 -3.04 38.63
C GLU A 763 48.07 -4.27 37.72
N ALA A 764 48.83 -4.09 36.64
CA ALA A 764 49.08 -5.09 35.63
C ALA A 764 50.23 -6.06 36.04
N SER A 765 50.23 -7.25 35.45
CA SER A 765 51.33 -8.22 35.54
C SER A 765 52.01 -8.36 34.17
N VAL A 766 52.96 -7.49 33.86
CA VAL A 766 53.70 -7.48 32.59
C VAL A 766 55.04 -8.20 32.75
N ARG A 767 55.30 -9.19 31.89
CA ARG A 767 56.55 -9.96 31.83
C ARG A 767 57.10 -9.94 30.40
N SER A 768 58.32 -9.50 30.22
CA SER A 768 58.99 -9.37 28.93
C SER A 768 60.37 -10.02 28.96
N SER A 769 60.68 -10.81 27.94
CA SER A 769 62.05 -11.30 27.68
C SER A 769 62.92 -10.28 26.92
N GLY A 770 62.33 -9.12 26.57
CA GLY A 770 63.01 -7.88 26.16
C GLY A 770 62.88 -6.77 27.21
N SER A 771 62.77 -5.53 26.75
CA SER A 771 62.69 -4.28 27.53
C SER A 771 61.24 -3.78 27.67
N ILE A 772 60.96 -2.89 28.64
CA ILE A 772 59.63 -2.31 28.86
C ILE A 772 59.71 -0.77 28.85
N LEU A 773 59.05 -0.15 27.87
CA LEU A 773 58.99 1.31 27.68
C LEU A 773 57.56 1.83 27.90
N VAL A 774 57.40 2.86 28.74
CA VAL A 774 56.14 3.60 28.88
C VAL A 774 56.31 5.00 28.28
N ALA A 775 55.85 5.23 27.05
CA ALA A 775 56.09 6.46 26.28
C ALA A 775 55.21 7.67 26.68
N GLY A 776 54.61 7.64 27.87
CA GLY A 776 53.65 8.65 28.33
C GLY A 776 54.27 10.06 28.47
N LYS A 777 53.57 11.10 28.02
CA LYS A 777 54.05 12.49 28.14
C LYS A 777 54.04 12.96 29.60
N GLY A 778 55.22 13.04 30.20
CA GLY A 778 55.42 13.47 31.58
C GLY A 778 54.90 14.88 31.89
N GLY A 779 54.40 15.04 33.10
CA GLY A 779 53.85 16.28 33.66
C GLY A 779 53.39 16.04 35.10
N LYS A 780 53.13 17.09 35.89
CA LYS A 780 52.72 16.91 37.30
C LYS A 780 51.43 16.10 37.41
N GLY A 781 51.52 14.91 38.01
CA GLY A 781 50.41 13.96 38.13
C GLY A 781 50.31 12.92 37.00
N ALA A 782 51.24 12.90 36.05
CA ALA A 782 51.35 11.82 35.07
C ALA A 782 51.84 10.53 35.77
N ARG A 783 50.92 9.59 35.99
CA ARG A 783 51.18 8.27 36.57
C ARG A 783 51.46 7.27 35.46
N ALA A 784 52.64 6.66 35.44
CA ALA A 784 53.07 5.76 34.38
C ALA A 784 53.20 4.28 34.81
N LEU A 785 53.79 3.98 35.98
CA LEU A 785 53.71 2.65 36.61
C LEU A 785 53.01 2.74 37.98
N VAL A 786 51.84 2.12 38.14
CA VAL A 786 51.08 2.15 39.41
C VAL A 786 50.62 0.75 39.83
N GLY A 787 51.33 0.16 40.78
CA GLY A 787 51.00 -1.15 41.34
C GLY A 787 51.21 -2.33 40.38
N GLY A 788 51.19 -3.55 40.93
CA GLY A 788 51.35 -4.78 40.16
C GLY A 788 52.81 -5.22 40.00
N ILE A 789 53.11 -5.93 38.91
CA ILE A 789 54.43 -6.51 38.63
C ILE A 789 54.85 -6.14 37.21
N VAL A 790 56.01 -5.49 37.10
CA VAL A 790 56.68 -5.17 35.84
C VAL A 790 58.01 -5.90 35.83
N TRP A 791 58.23 -6.80 34.88
CA TRP A 791 59.42 -7.65 34.84
C TRP A 791 59.98 -7.70 33.42
N ALA A 792 61.10 -7.01 33.20
CA ALA A 792 61.86 -7.00 31.96
C ALA A 792 63.15 -7.83 32.11
N ALA A 793 63.59 -8.43 31.01
CA ALA A 793 64.93 -8.98 30.88
C ALA A 793 65.94 -7.91 30.43
N GLY A 794 65.47 -6.96 29.63
CA GLY A 794 66.19 -5.76 29.20
C GLY A 794 65.99 -4.60 30.16
N ASP A 795 65.97 -3.39 29.61
CA ASP A 795 65.80 -2.13 30.34
C ASP A 795 64.34 -1.87 30.72
N VAL A 796 64.12 -0.96 31.67
CA VAL A 796 62.80 -0.40 31.98
C VAL A 796 62.87 1.13 31.96
N GLU A 797 62.04 1.80 31.16
CA GLU A 797 61.96 3.26 31.13
C GLU A 797 60.51 3.73 31.35
N THR A 798 60.30 4.58 32.36
CA THR A 798 58.97 5.09 32.73
C THR A 798 58.99 6.55 33.19
N PRO A 799 58.04 7.42 32.76
CA PRO A 799 57.90 8.80 33.24
C PRO A 799 57.71 8.95 34.75
N SER A 800 57.20 7.93 35.45
CA SER A 800 57.03 7.94 36.90
C SER A 800 56.90 6.52 37.48
N LEU A 801 57.24 6.37 38.76
CA LEU A 801 57.30 5.08 39.44
C LEU A 801 56.49 5.10 40.75
N GLY A 802 55.40 4.33 40.80
CA GLY A 802 54.53 4.19 41.97
C GLY A 802 53.39 5.23 42.02
N SER A 803 52.67 5.23 43.14
CA SER A 803 51.66 6.26 43.47
C SER A 803 51.43 6.30 44.98
N PRO A 804 51.17 7.47 45.59
CA PRO A 804 50.80 7.58 47.00
C PRO A 804 49.52 6.80 47.40
N SER A 805 48.76 6.31 46.41
CA SER A 805 47.55 5.51 46.61
C SER A 805 47.75 3.99 46.48
N ASN A 806 48.88 3.52 45.95
CA ASN A 806 49.17 2.10 45.76
C ASN A 806 50.70 1.87 45.80
N PRO A 807 51.26 1.49 46.97
CA PRO A 807 52.70 1.25 47.13
C PRO A 807 53.14 -0.12 46.59
N HIS A 808 52.21 -1.02 46.24
CA HIS A 808 52.49 -2.42 45.90
C HIS A 808 52.87 -2.60 44.42
N LEU A 809 53.96 -1.94 44.01
CA LEU A 809 54.60 -2.11 42.71
C LEU A 809 55.91 -2.90 42.88
N LYS A 810 56.09 -3.97 42.10
CA LYS A 810 57.38 -4.65 41.97
C LYS A 810 57.93 -4.47 40.56
N VAL A 811 59.13 -3.91 40.45
CA VAL A 811 59.89 -3.82 39.20
C VAL A 811 61.05 -4.80 39.24
N VAL A 812 61.24 -5.56 38.16
CA VAL A 812 62.39 -6.44 37.94
C VAL A 812 63.03 -6.08 36.61
N VAL A 813 64.34 -5.91 36.61
CA VAL A 813 65.16 -5.50 35.46
C VAL A 813 66.33 -6.47 35.29
N GLY A 814 66.78 -6.69 34.06
CA GLY A 814 67.98 -7.49 33.78
C GLY A 814 67.83 -8.99 34.01
N VAL A 815 66.60 -9.49 34.26
CA VAL A 815 66.32 -10.90 34.55
C VAL A 815 65.24 -11.42 33.62
N ASP A 816 65.54 -12.43 32.81
CA ASP A 816 64.57 -13.02 31.88
C ASP A 816 63.49 -13.86 32.59
N PRO A 817 62.19 -13.52 32.46
CA PRO A 817 61.09 -14.34 32.98
C PRO A 817 61.05 -15.76 32.41
N ALA A 818 61.44 -15.95 31.14
CA ALA A 818 61.42 -17.26 30.49
C ALA A 818 62.52 -18.16 31.06
N GLY A 819 63.77 -17.70 31.08
CA GLY A 819 64.90 -18.37 31.70
C GLY A 819 64.69 -18.66 33.19
N VAL A 820 64.03 -17.78 33.96
CA VAL A 820 63.68 -18.11 35.35
C VAL A 820 62.67 -19.27 35.41
N ARG A 821 61.62 -19.26 34.59
CA ARG A 821 60.66 -20.38 34.50
C ARG A 821 61.35 -21.69 34.07
N GLU A 822 62.37 -21.62 33.21
CA GLU A 822 63.19 -22.79 32.87
C GLU A 822 64.03 -23.26 34.07
N THR A 823 64.73 -22.38 34.80
CA THR A 823 65.47 -22.80 36.01
C THR A 823 64.55 -23.38 37.09
N GLU A 824 63.31 -22.90 37.22
CA GLU A 824 62.31 -23.47 38.13
C GLU A 824 61.91 -24.90 37.70
N LYS A 825 61.67 -25.14 36.40
CA LYS A 825 61.45 -26.50 35.85
C LYS A 825 62.65 -27.41 36.10
N LEU A 826 63.86 -26.98 35.73
CA LEU A 826 65.08 -27.78 35.86
C LEU A 826 65.35 -28.14 37.34
N ARG A 827 65.10 -27.21 38.27
CA ARG A 827 65.18 -27.44 39.73
C ARG A 827 64.10 -28.39 40.24
N ALA A 828 62.89 -28.36 39.68
CA ALA A 828 61.84 -29.33 40.00
C ALA A 828 62.24 -30.75 39.54
N ASN A 829 62.73 -30.87 38.30
CA ASN A 829 63.23 -32.15 37.76
C ASN A 829 64.42 -32.66 38.59
N GLN A 830 65.36 -31.80 38.98
CA GLN A 830 66.51 -32.18 39.83
C GLN A 830 66.03 -32.76 41.18
N ARG A 831 65.07 -32.11 41.84
CA ARG A 831 64.47 -32.60 43.09
C ARG A 831 63.75 -33.95 42.91
N ALA A 832 63.07 -34.16 41.79
CA ALA A 832 62.45 -35.45 41.46
C ALA A 832 63.50 -36.56 41.27
N CYS A 833 64.61 -36.26 40.60
CA CYS A 833 65.73 -37.18 40.45
C CYS A 833 66.33 -37.55 41.82
N GLU A 834 66.58 -36.55 42.68
CA GLU A 834 67.08 -36.76 44.05
C GLU A 834 66.10 -37.55 44.93
N ALA A 835 64.79 -37.40 44.74
CA ALA A 835 63.77 -38.20 45.42
C ALA A 835 63.83 -39.67 44.97
N ARG A 836 63.78 -39.93 43.65
CA ARG A 836 63.78 -41.28 43.05
C ARG A 836 65.10 -42.02 43.30
N GLN A 837 66.24 -41.30 43.28
CA GLN A 837 67.54 -41.86 43.65
C GLN A 837 67.58 -42.29 45.12
N ARG A 838 67.00 -41.49 46.03
CA ARG A 838 66.91 -41.81 47.47
C ARG A 838 66.00 -43.01 47.75
N GLU A 839 64.91 -43.16 46.99
CA GLU A 839 64.02 -44.33 47.05
C GLU A 839 64.74 -45.61 46.58
N LEU A 840 65.39 -45.58 45.42
CA LEU A 840 66.15 -46.72 44.89
C LEU A 840 67.32 -47.14 45.79
N LEU A 841 68.04 -46.17 46.38
CA LEU A 841 69.08 -46.46 47.38
C LEU A 841 68.48 -47.12 48.64
N ALA A 842 67.29 -46.70 49.07
CA ALA A 842 66.58 -47.32 50.18
C ALA A 842 66.10 -48.76 49.84
N SER A 843 65.62 -49.03 48.63
CA SER A 843 65.21 -50.39 48.22
C SER A 843 66.40 -51.35 48.07
N VAL A 844 67.56 -50.85 47.63
CA VAL A 844 68.83 -51.61 47.58
C VAL A 844 69.48 -51.73 48.98
N GLY A 845 68.98 -51.00 49.99
CA GLY A 845 69.41 -51.10 51.38
C GLY A 845 70.78 -50.46 51.67
N VAL A 846 71.11 -49.36 50.98
CA VAL A 846 72.39 -48.64 51.11
C VAL A 846 72.12 -47.13 51.25
N PRO A 847 72.73 -46.43 52.22
CA PRO A 847 72.40 -45.02 52.48
C PRO A 847 72.97 -44.02 51.45
N HIS A 848 73.90 -44.46 50.60
CA HIS A 848 74.53 -43.69 49.54
C HIS A 848 75.05 -44.65 48.46
N VAL A 849 75.66 -44.10 47.40
CA VAL A 849 76.24 -44.85 46.29
C VAL A 849 77.55 -45.54 46.73
N ASP A 850 77.51 -46.79 47.21
CA ASP A 850 78.69 -47.60 47.58
C ASP A 850 78.89 -48.76 46.57
N VAL A 851 79.81 -48.57 45.62
CA VAL A 851 80.15 -49.54 44.56
C VAL A 851 80.59 -50.89 45.15
N ALA A 852 81.42 -50.86 46.20
CA ALA A 852 82.00 -52.05 46.80
C ALA A 852 80.96 -52.89 47.57
N ARG A 853 79.91 -52.27 48.11
CA ARG A 853 78.76 -52.94 48.72
C ARG A 853 77.77 -53.45 47.68
N MET A 854 77.49 -52.68 46.64
CA MET A 854 76.64 -53.16 45.54
C MET A 854 77.26 -54.35 44.78
N LYS A 855 78.57 -54.34 44.53
CA LYS A 855 79.31 -55.50 43.95
C LYS A 855 79.24 -56.76 44.84
N ARG A 856 79.09 -56.58 46.16
CA ARG A 856 78.84 -57.69 47.12
C ARG A 856 77.38 -58.16 47.10
N LEU A 857 76.41 -57.29 46.85
CA LEU A 857 74.99 -57.67 46.73
C LEU A 857 74.77 -58.55 45.49
N ILE A 858 75.26 -58.12 44.31
CA ILE A 858 75.22 -58.93 43.08
C ILE A 858 75.84 -60.30 43.31
N LYS A 859 77.09 -60.33 43.81
CA LYS A 859 77.87 -61.56 43.98
C LYS A 859 77.29 -62.55 45.01
N ASN A 860 76.47 -62.05 45.94
CA ASN A 860 75.80 -62.87 46.95
C ASN A 860 74.37 -63.26 46.53
N SER A 861 73.82 -62.74 45.43
CA SER A 861 72.52 -63.16 44.92
C SER A 861 72.64 -64.52 44.24
N THR A 862 71.99 -65.53 44.83
CA THR A 862 71.83 -66.88 44.25
C THR A 862 70.58 -66.99 43.38
N ASP A 863 69.80 -65.93 43.30
CA ASP A 863 68.57 -65.80 42.51
C ASP A 863 68.84 -64.87 41.32
N GLU A 864 68.46 -65.32 40.12
CA GLU A 864 68.79 -64.71 38.83
C GLU A 864 67.76 -63.62 38.45
N ASP A 865 66.51 -63.77 38.88
CA ASP A 865 65.48 -62.72 38.79
C ASP A 865 65.82 -61.58 39.77
N ALA A 866 66.25 -61.93 41.00
CA ALA A 866 66.71 -60.93 41.97
C ALA A 866 68.01 -60.22 41.54
N ARG A 867 68.95 -60.92 40.89
CA ARG A 867 70.19 -60.33 40.37
C ARG A 867 69.92 -59.37 39.22
N SER A 868 69.08 -59.77 38.25
CA SER A 868 68.72 -58.92 37.11
C SER A 868 67.92 -57.69 37.54
N ALA A 869 67.01 -57.83 38.52
CA ALA A 869 66.33 -56.70 39.15
C ALA A 869 67.30 -55.72 39.84
N LEU A 870 68.29 -56.22 40.59
CA LEU A 870 69.30 -55.37 41.25
C LEU A 870 70.18 -54.63 40.23
N VAL A 871 70.63 -55.32 39.18
CA VAL A 871 71.41 -54.73 38.08
C VAL A 871 70.60 -53.66 37.33
N SER A 872 69.31 -53.88 37.11
CA SER A 872 68.40 -52.90 36.53
C SER A 872 68.25 -51.65 37.42
N GLN A 873 68.03 -51.82 38.74
CA GLN A 873 68.00 -50.71 39.69
C GLN A 873 69.33 -49.94 39.73
N MET A 874 70.46 -50.63 39.60
CA MET A 874 71.79 -50.01 39.54
C MET A 874 72.04 -49.24 38.24
N LYS A 875 71.54 -49.71 37.09
CA LYS A 875 71.52 -48.90 35.85
C LYS A 875 70.69 -47.63 36.06
N THR A 876 69.47 -47.74 36.57
CA THR A 876 68.62 -46.56 36.87
C THR A 876 69.27 -45.57 37.85
N LEU A 877 70.04 -46.04 38.83
CA LEU A 877 70.80 -45.17 39.75
C LEU A 877 71.94 -44.40 39.05
N VAL A 878 72.59 -44.99 38.04
CA VAL A 878 73.60 -44.31 37.21
C VAL A 878 72.93 -43.27 36.31
N ASP A 879 71.87 -43.66 35.60
CA ASP A 879 71.17 -42.81 34.64
C ASP A 879 70.61 -41.54 35.33
N LEU A 880 69.98 -41.69 36.50
CA LEU A 880 69.53 -40.57 37.34
C LEU A 880 70.68 -39.68 37.84
N GLY A 881 71.86 -40.26 38.09
CA GLY A 881 73.07 -39.53 38.49
C GLY A 881 73.63 -38.64 37.38
N LEU A 882 73.60 -39.13 36.13
CA LEU A 882 73.98 -38.36 34.95
C LEU A 882 72.98 -37.22 34.69
N LEU A 883 71.68 -37.53 34.69
CA LEU A 883 70.61 -36.54 34.57
C LEU A 883 70.75 -35.42 35.62
N ARG A 884 71.01 -35.76 36.89
CA ARG A 884 71.24 -34.76 37.97
C ARG A 884 72.41 -33.82 37.64
N ARG A 885 73.49 -34.34 37.04
CA ARG A 885 74.67 -33.57 36.63
C ARG A 885 74.38 -32.64 35.45
N ASP A 886 73.65 -33.10 34.44
CA ASP A 886 73.27 -32.30 33.27
C ASP A 886 72.23 -31.21 33.62
N LEU A 887 71.26 -31.51 34.49
CA LEU A 887 70.31 -30.52 35.01
C LEU A 887 71.03 -29.42 35.80
N ARG A 888 71.96 -29.79 36.69
CA ARG A 888 72.77 -28.82 37.47
C ARG A 888 73.59 -27.92 36.55
N ARG A 889 74.27 -28.48 35.53
CA ARG A 889 75.00 -27.70 34.53
C ARG A 889 74.10 -26.66 33.86
N ARG A 890 72.92 -27.05 33.37
CA ARG A 890 71.97 -26.11 32.74
C ARG A 890 71.44 -25.04 33.70
N ILE A 891 71.25 -25.35 34.98
CA ILE A 891 70.87 -24.37 36.00
C ILE A 891 71.98 -23.34 36.21
N ASP A 892 73.24 -23.77 36.27
CA ASP A 892 74.39 -22.89 36.47
C ASP A 892 74.70 -22.04 35.21
N GLU A 893 74.55 -22.61 34.01
CA GLU A 893 74.62 -21.91 32.72
C GLU A 893 73.55 -20.79 32.61
N LEU A 894 72.30 -21.09 32.98
CA LEU A 894 71.23 -20.07 33.01
C LEU A 894 71.47 -19.04 34.11
N ALA A 895 71.97 -19.42 35.29
CA ALA A 895 72.24 -18.49 36.38
C ALA A 895 73.36 -17.49 36.05
N THR A 896 74.43 -17.91 35.37
CA THR A 896 75.50 -17.00 34.94
C THR A 896 75.03 -16.03 33.85
N ALA A 897 74.30 -16.51 32.84
CA ALA A 897 73.72 -15.65 31.79
C ALA A 897 72.74 -14.59 32.34
N GLN A 898 72.00 -14.91 33.40
CA GLN A 898 71.10 -13.96 34.09
C GLN A 898 71.88 -12.88 34.86
N ARG A 899 73.04 -13.22 35.45
CA ARG A 899 73.91 -12.24 36.14
C ARG A 899 74.60 -11.30 35.16
N GLU A 900 75.10 -11.82 34.05
CA GLU A 900 75.71 -11.01 32.98
C GLU A 900 74.70 -10.01 32.41
N ARG A 901 73.49 -10.49 32.06
CA ARG A 901 72.37 -9.64 31.61
C ARG A 901 72.04 -8.53 32.61
N ALA A 902 71.99 -8.84 33.91
CA ALA A 902 71.70 -7.86 34.95
C ALA A 902 72.78 -6.77 35.12
N SER A 903 74.00 -6.96 34.62
CA SER A 903 75.06 -5.94 34.65
C SER A 903 74.94 -4.88 33.54
N HIS A 904 74.20 -5.21 32.48
CA HIS A 904 74.08 -4.39 31.27
C HIS A 904 72.79 -3.55 31.20
N HIS A 905 71.81 -3.83 32.06
CA HIS A 905 70.48 -3.19 32.02
C HIS A 905 70.16 -2.31 33.24
N GLU A 906 69.27 -1.34 33.04
CA GLU A 906 68.91 -0.32 34.03
C GLU A 906 67.42 0.06 34.04
N LEU A 907 66.96 0.60 35.18
CA LEU A 907 65.68 1.31 35.30
C LEU A 907 65.93 2.82 35.16
N ARG A 908 65.21 3.50 34.27
CA ARG A 908 65.22 4.96 34.14
C ARG A 908 63.86 5.56 34.49
N VAL A 909 63.87 6.58 35.35
CA VAL A 909 62.67 7.32 35.75
C VAL A 909 62.92 8.84 35.69
N PRO A 910 62.74 9.50 34.52
CA PRO A 910 62.97 10.94 34.34
C PRO A 910 61.94 11.87 34.99
N GLY A 911 61.02 11.35 35.81
CA GLY A 911 60.02 12.11 36.57
C GLY A 911 59.89 11.64 38.01
N ASP A 912 58.67 11.69 38.56
CA ASP A 912 58.41 11.48 39.99
C ASP A 912 58.52 9.99 40.39
N ILE A 913 59.18 9.71 41.52
CA ILE A 913 59.35 8.38 42.13
C ILE A 913 58.71 8.43 43.52
N PHE A 914 57.77 7.52 43.80
CA PHE A 914 57.08 7.45 45.08
C PHE A 914 57.62 6.32 45.96
N THR A 915 57.53 6.48 47.28
CA THR A 915 57.88 5.43 48.25
C THR A 915 56.94 4.22 48.17
N GLY A 916 57.47 3.03 48.48
CA GLY A 916 56.75 1.75 48.47
C GLY A 916 57.21 0.70 47.45
N PRO A 917 57.57 1.06 46.19
CA PRO A 917 57.99 0.08 45.19
C PRO A 917 59.23 -0.73 45.60
N GLN A 918 59.22 -2.00 45.22
CA GLN A 918 60.36 -2.90 45.31
C GLN A 918 61.01 -3.05 43.94
N LEU A 919 62.25 -2.59 43.81
CA LEU A 919 63.09 -2.80 42.64
C LEU A 919 63.95 -4.04 42.84
N ARG A 920 64.10 -4.87 41.81
CA ARG A 920 65.11 -5.92 41.72
C ARG A 920 65.92 -5.77 40.43
N ILE A 921 67.24 -5.71 40.55
CA ILE A 921 68.18 -5.80 39.42
C ILE A 921 69.04 -7.04 39.65
N GLY A 922 68.92 -8.04 38.77
CA GLY A 922 69.54 -9.35 38.97
C GLY A 922 69.07 -10.03 40.27
N GLU A 923 70.02 -10.35 41.14
CA GLU A 923 69.76 -10.93 42.48
C GLU A 923 69.48 -9.87 43.56
N HIS A 924 69.79 -8.60 43.31
CA HIS A 924 69.79 -7.53 44.30
C HIS A 924 68.42 -6.84 44.38
N VAL A 925 67.93 -6.61 45.60
CA VAL A 925 66.63 -5.98 45.87
C VAL A 925 66.81 -4.68 46.64
N LEU A 926 66.19 -3.60 46.15
CA LEU A 926 66.12 -2.29 46.76
C LEU A 926 64.65 -1.94 47.04
N SER A 927 64.33 -1.46 48.24
CA SER A 927 63.01 -0.93 48.59
C SER A 927 63.09 0.59 48.68
N LEU A 928 62.15 1.31 48.07
CA LEU A 928 62.18 2.77 48.02
C LEU A 928 61.49 3.37 49.26
N GLU A 929 62.28 3.72 50.27
CA GLU A 929 61.80 4.20 51.58
C GLU A 929 61.45 5.70 51.62
N ALA A 930 61.66 6.44 50.53
CA ALA A 930 61.33 7.86 50.39
C ALA A 930 60.86 8.18 48.95
N ASP A 931 60.18 9.32 48.80
CA ASP A 931 59.88 9.91 47.49
C ASP A 931 61.15 10.57 46.91
N ASP A 932 61.36 10.44 45.60
CA ASP A 932 62.53 10.97 44.86
C ASP A 932 62.08 11.40 43.45
N ALA A 933 63.00 11.86 42.58
CA ALA A 933 62.71 12.12 41.17
C ALA A 933 63.98 12.02 40.32
N LYS A 934 63.80 11.76 39.01
CA LYS A 934 64.88 11.80 38.00
C LYS A 934 66.06 10.90 38.33
N LYS A 935 65.79 9.62 38.60
CA LYS A 935 66.84 8.63 38.89
C LYS A 935 66.97 7.59 37.80
N ARG A 936 68.21 7.13 37.60
CA ARG A 936 68.49 5.81 36.99
C ARG A 936 69.01 4.88 38.07
N TYR A 937 68.65 3.61 37.96
CA TYR A 937 69.10 2.54 38.85
C TYR A 937 69.78 1.47 38.01
N ARG A 938 71.06 1.18 38.29
CA ARG A 938 71.85 0.19 37.55
C ARG A 938 72.60 -0.72 38.51
N LEU A 939 73.08 -1.85 38.00
CA LEU A 939 74.09 -2.64 38.70
C LEU A 939 75.49 -2.06 38.42
N THR A 940 76.33 -2.00 39.45
CA THR A 940 77.80 -1.78 39.39
C THR A 940 78.49 -2.59 40.49
N THR A 941 79.82 -2.70 40.43
CA THR A 941 80.65 -3.33 41.46
C THR A 941 81.33 -2.29 42.35
N ASP A 942 81.19 -2.48 43.66
CA ASP A 942 81.82 -1.68 44.72
C ASP A 942 83.32 -2.04 44.89
N GLU A 943 84.08 -1.26 45.67
CA GLU A 943 85.53 -1.47 45.93
C GLU A 943 85.85 -2.87 46.52
N ASP A 944 84.87 -3.51 47.16
CA ASP A 944 84.92 -4.86 47.74
C ASP A 944 84.60 -5.99 46.71
N ASP A 945 84.56 -5.66 45.41
CA ASP A 945 84.17 -6.51 44.26
C ASP A 945 82.77 -7.14 44.40
N ARG A 946 81.87 -6.43 45.10
CA ARG A 946 80.47 -6.84 45.30
C ARG A 946 79.54 -6.04 44.39
N SER A 947 78.63 -6.73 43.72
CA SER A 947 77.54 -6.10 42.98
C SER A 947 76.60 -5.34 43.93
N VAL A 948 76.29 -4.10 43.57
CA VAL A 948 75.38 -3.19 44.28
C VAL A 948 74.46 -2.49 43.28
N ILE A 949 73.36 -1.90 43.76
CA ILE A 949 72.50 -1.03 42.94
C ILE A 949 72.92 0.41 43.17
N GLU A 950 73.49 1.02 42.12
CA GLU A 950 73.89 2.43 42.09
C GLU A 950 72.74 3.30 41.55
N VAL A 951 72.66 4.54 42.04
CA VAL A 951 71.50 5.43 41.86
C VAL A 951 71.97 6.84 41.45
N ASP A 952 72.08 7.07 40.14
CA ASP A 952 72.48 8.38 39.59
C ASP A 952 71.27 9.29 39.33
N ASP A 953 71.53 10.60 39.26
CA ASP A 953 70.61 11.59 38.69
C ASP A 953 70.54 11.50 37.14
N LEU A 954 69.37 11.84 36.56
CA LEU A 954 69.07 11.94 35.12
C LEU A 954 69.00 13.39 34.59
#